data_AF-A0A938K8H1-F1
#
_entry.id   AF-A0A938K8H1-F1
#
_cell.length_a   1.000
_cell.length_b   1.000
_cell.length_c   1.000
_cell.angle_alpha   90.00
_cell.angle_beta   90.00
_cell.angle_gamma   90.00
#
_symmetry.space_group_name_H-M   'P 1'
#
loop_
_entity.id
_entity.type
_entity.pdbx_description
1 polymer ?
#
loop_
_entity_poly.entity_id
_entity_poly.type
_entity_poly.pdbx_seq_one_letter_code
_entity_poly.pdbx_strand_id
1 'polypeptide(L)'
;MSEVDGLSPAKSGDERISYRGPIKRLLVSPEIGALIGAVVVWAFFWGNGDKFGTAGSTANFLDVAAPLGIMAVVVALLMIGGEFDLSAGVMTGASGVTIALMAKYFTEGGISLWVCIPAAFLLAGCVGWWNGFLVNRTGLPSFIVTLGSFFVIKGANLVFAKRINSKVNVADVDKAHGYKFFKALLGGENTFGEMKYRGLIFIVGGLLFAALLVLGLIEQSLVRKQSASAGDLAFAVAGLAAAIAGVLILHRTDSINGNYLAGVVGLVGTVVAIVFYSRARFESRHKIVGALPDESKRFLALGIFGMLVASFAGRLFDRNEEQVMLQWMPDTLRMVVAVFAALFPLAMTIRSFARGDKEARGRVIASLIVRLPVICLVSLIGVVSLFQLTTVQAVRAVVITAAGSGGAVCFYQARRAAAKISTKWFLTIGALMSGAFVFVAFALRADANAERFRGGIFASLLLVATLILATTIVEATNRIRTAPDEKADALGRRLVLVGIVLGSIALTVRLLFSDGVFRMSVFWWLFFTVIGAFVLTKTKYGNWIFAVGGNKDAARATGVPADKVKTTLFVATSLMGAFVGAMILMRLNSVQAQQGDGQEFEYIIAAVVGGNLMTGGYGSVIGASLGALIMAISKNGIPAARWNQDGRFIFLGAVLLVSVLVNNYVRKKANEQR
;
A
#
# COMPACT_ATOMS: atom_id res chain seq x y z
N MET A 1 48.05 48.88 7.78
CA MET A 1 46.68 49.47 7.80
C MET A 1 46.08 49.21 6.43
N SER A 2 45.02 48.44 6.22
CA SER A 2 44.09 47.72 7.10
C SER A 2 43.40 46.65 6.23
N GLU A 3 43.62 45.37 6.52
CA GLU A 3 42.82 44.26 5.97
C GLU A 3 41.47 44.24 6.69
N VAL A 4 40.50 44.97 6.16
CA VAL A 4 39.09 44.86 6.56
C VAL A 4 38.25 44.87 5.30
N ASP A 5 38.20 43.72 4.61
CA ASP A 5 37.15 43.41 3.63
C ASP A 5 37.15 41.90 3.39
N GLY A 6 36.25 41.18 4.06
CA GLY A 6 36.17 39.72 3.90
C GLY A 6 35.26 38.95 4.84
N LEU A 7 34.50 39.58 5.73
CA LEU A 7 33.52 38.87 6.54
C LEU A 7 32.18 38.82 5.81
N SER A 8 31.94 37.73 5.06
CA SER A 8 30.59 37.35 4.67
C SER A 8 29.71 37.27 5.93
N PRO A 9 28.48 37.80 5.93
CA PRO A 9 27.62 37.73 7.10
C PRO A 9 27.47 36.26 7.53
N ALA A 10 27.75 36.01 8.81
CA ALA A 10 27.67 34.69 9.41
C ALA A 10 26.31 34.05 9.08
N LYS A 11 26.34 32.85 8.50
CA LYS A 11 25.14 32.02 8.33
C LYS A 11 24.53 31.77 9.70
N SER A 12 23.48 32.52 10.05
CA SER A 12 22.69 32.28 11.26
C SER A 12 21.81 31.04 11.04
N GLY A 13 22.33 29.88 11.39
CA GLY A 13 21.57 28.63 11.40
C GLY A 13 22.46 27.46 11.80
N ASP A 14 22.09 26.78 12.88
CA ASP A 14 22.75 25.56 13.36
C ASP A 14 22.73 24.48 12.27
N GLU A 15 23.87 24.21 11.63
CA GLU A 15 24.00 23.21 10.55
C GLU A 15 23.73 21.78 11.04
N ARG A 16 23.64 21.56 12.36
CA ARG A 16 23.39 20.24 12.97
C ARG A 16 21.93 19.80 12.88
N ILE A 17 20.98 20.73 12.66
CA ILE A 17 19.56 20.39 12.47
C ILE A 17 19.18 20.59 11.01
N SER A 18 19.52 19.60 10.16
CA SER A 18 18.97 19.56 8.80
C SER A 18 17.46 19.36 8.87
N TYR A 19 16.70 20.44 8.71
CA TYR A 19 15.23 20.41 8.67
C TYR A 19 14.75 19.37 7.66
N ARG A 20 14.08 18.33 8.16
CA ARG A 20 13.42 17.33 7.33
C ARG A 20 11.99 17.81 7.07
N GLY A 21 11.74 18.29 5.84
CA GLY A 21 10.37 18.64 5.42
C GLY A 21 9.38 17.49 5.69
N PRO A 22 8.10 17.79 5.94
CA PRO A 22 7.10 16.82 6.40
C PRO A 22 6.95 15.60 5.48
N ILE A 23 7.11 15.78 4.17
CA ILE A 23 7.12 14.70 3.17
C ILE A 23 8.29 13.75 3.41
N LYS A 24 9.48 14.27 3.72
CA LYS A 24 10.66 13.42 4.01
C LYS A 24 10.48 12.64 5.31
N ARG A 25 9.75 13.17 6.29
CA ARG A 25 9.39 12.46 7.53
C ARG A 25 8.30 11.40 7.29
N LEU A 26 7.31 11.72 6.46
CA LEU A 26 6.24 10.81 6.02
C LEU A 26 6.83 9.59 5.29
N LEU A 27 7.71 9.83 4.31
CA LEU A 27 8.27 8.77 3.45
C LEU A 27 9.28 7.85 4.12
N VAL A 28 9.75 8.20 5.32
CA VAL A 28 10.64 7.37 6.14
C VAL A 28 9.84 6.50 7.12
N SER A 29 8.52 6.72 7.25
CA SER A 29 7.69 5.91 8.14
C SER A 29 7.40 4.52 7.53
N PRO A 30 7.43 3.43 8.34
CA PRO A 30 7.12 2.07 7.88
C PRO A 30 5.75 1.97 7.18
N GLU A 31 4.77 2.69 7.71
CA GLU A 31 3.36 2.69 7.30
C GLU A 31 3.18 3.12 5.86
N ILE A 32 3.96 4.10 5.40
CA ILE A 32 3.84 4.66 4.06
C ILE A 32 4.44 3.71 3.02
N GLY A 33 5.50 2.98 3.36
CA GLY A 33 6.00 1.90 2.53
C GLY A 33 4.94 0.83 2.29
N ALA A 34 4.29 0.38 3.38
CA ALA A 34 3.19 -0.57 3.31
C ALA A 34 1.97 -0.03 2.55
N LEU A 35 1.61 1.24 2.74
CA LEU A 35 0.49 1.88 2.04
C LEU A 35 0.74 1.94 0.54
N ILE A 36 1.94 2.35 0.12
CA ILE A 36 2.30 2.40 -1.30
C ILE A 36 2.29 0.98 -1.88
N GLY A 37 2.83 -0.01 -1.16
CA GLY A 37 2.74 -1.41 -1.53
C GLY A 37 1.30 -1.87 -1.74
N ALA A 38 0.41 -1.60 -0.79
CA ALA A 38 -1.02 -1.94 -0.88
C ALA A 38 -1.69 -1.29 -2.10
N VAL A 39 -1.46 0.01 -2.33
CA VAL A 39 -2.02 0.73 -3.48
C VAL A 39 -1.52 0.16 -4.80
N VAL A 40 -0.24 -0.18 -4.89
CA VAL A 40 0.35 -0.72 -6.12
C VAL A 40 -0.19 -2.13 -6.41
N VAL A 41 -0.21 -3.00 -5.41
CA VAL A 41 -0.74 -4.36 -5.56
C VAL A 41 -2.24 -4.31 -5.89
N TRP A 42 -2.98 -3.40 -5.24
CA TRP A 42 -4.39 -3.17 -5.58
C TRP A 42 -4.57 -2.69 -7.01
N ALA A 43 -3.86 -1.64 -7.43
CA ALA A 43 -3.96 -1.06 -8.77
C ALA A 43 -3.60 -2.08 -9.85
N PHE A 44 -2.65 -2.95 -9.54
CA PHE A 44 -2.24 -4.05 -10.40
C PHE A 44 -3.35 -5.08 -10.62
N PHE A 45 -3.92 -5.65 -9.56
CA PHE A 45 -5.04 -6.60 -9.71
C PHE A 45 -6.31 -5.93 -10.22
N TRP A 46 -6.49 -4.65 -9.93
CA TRP A 46 -7.54 -3.83 -10.52
C TRP A 46 -7.35 -3.71 -12.04
N GLY A 47 -6.13 -3.55 -12.54
CA GLY A 47 -5.85 -3.52 -13.99
C GLY A 47 -6.00 -4.87 -14.68
N ASN A 48 -5.81 -5.98 -13.97
CA ASN A 48 -5.76 -7.34 -14.55
C ASN A 48 -7.03 -8.17 -14.36
N GLY A 49 -7.92 -7.84 -13.42
CA GLY A 49 -9.13 -8.61 -13.15
C GLY A 49 -10.40 -7.79 -13.37
N ASP A 50 -11.31 -8.27 -14.23
CA ASP A 50 -12.54 -7.55 -14.63
C ASP A 50 -13.46 -7.17 -13.47
N LYS A 51 -13.53 -8.00 -12.43
CA LYS A 51 -14.40 -7.77 -11.26
C LYS A 51 -13.64 -7.28 -10.02
N PHE A 52 -12.30 -7.30 -10.01
CA PHE A 52 -11.50 -7.03 -8.81
C PHE A 52 -11.76 -5.66 -8.16
N GLY A 53 -12.04 -4.64 -8.98
CA GLY A 53 -12.31 -3.28 -8.51
C GLY A 53 -13.73 -3.00 -8.06
N THR A 54 -14.61 -4.00 -8.08
CA THR A 54 -16.01 -3.85 -7.64
C THR A 54 -16.10 -3.79 -6.12
N ALA A 55 -17.19 -3.23 -5.61
CA ALA A 55 -17.40 -3.17 -4.17
C ALA A 55 -17.58 -4.57 -3.55
N GLY A 56 -18.20 -5.51 -4.27
CA GLY A 56 -18.28 -6.92 -3.85
C GLY A 56 -16.92 -7.59 -3.74
N SER A 57 -16.04 -7.43 -4.74
CA SER A 57 -14.66 -7.93 -4.65
C SER A 57 -13.87 -7.24 -3.53
N THR A 58 -14.12 -5.96 -3.28
CA THR A 58 -13.52 -5.21 -2.18
C THR A 58 -13.94 -5.77 -0.82
N ALA A 59 -15.23 -6.03 -0.62
CA ALA A 59 -15.72 -6.69 0.57
C ALA A 59 -15.08 -8.08 0.77
N ASN A 60 -14.93 -8.86 -0.31
CA ASN A 60 -14.31 -10.18 -0.24
C ASN A 60 -12.85 -10.15 0.21
N PHE A 61 -12.01 -9.26 -0.34
CA PHE A 61 -10.61 -9.18 0.12
C PHE A 61 -10.47 -8.50 1.48
N LEU A 62 -11.37 -7.59 1.87
CA LEU A 62 -11.39 -7.06 3.23
C LEU A 62 -11.77 -8.13 4.25
N ASP A 63 -12.68 -9.04 3.90
CA ASP A 63 -13.03 -10.17 4.77
C ASP A 63 -11.87 -11.15 4.96
N VAL A 64 -11.03 -11.37 3.94
CA VAL A 64 -9.79 -12.15 4.09
C VAL A 64 -8.73 -11.37 4.87
N ALA A 65 -8.64 -10.05 4.66
CA ALA A 65 -7.69 -9.19 5.35
C ALA A 65 -7.98 -9.08 6.85
N ALA A 66 -9.24 -9.09 7.26
CA ALA A 66 -9.63 -8.79 8.63
C ALA A 66 -9.09 -9.78 9.67
N PRO A 67 -9.29 -11.11 9.56
CA PRO A 67 -8.70 -12.08 10.49
C PRO A 67 -7.16 -12.01 10.52
N LEU A 68 -6.53 -11.89 9.34
CA LEU A 68 -5.07 -11.74 9.21
C LEU A 68 -4.59 -10.46 9.89
N GLY A 69 -5.33 -9.36 9.73
CA GLY A 69 -5.02 -8.04 10.22
C GLY A 69 -5.16 -7.92 11.74
N ILE A 70 -6.21 -8.51 12.32
CA ILE A 70 -6.38 -8.60 13.79
C ILE A 70 -5.16 -9.27 14.42
N MET A 71 -4.71 -10.39 13.85
CA MET A 71 -3.51 -11.08 14.35
C MET A 71 -2.23 -10.30 14.04
N ALA A 72 -2.08 -9.76 12.83
CA ALA A 72 -0.89 -9.01 12.42
C ALA A 72 -0.65 -7.78 13.31
N VAL A 73 -1.70 -7.11 13.79
CA VAL A 73 -1.61 -5.99 14.73
C VAL A 73 -0.89 -6.40 16.01
N VAL A 74 -1.29 -7.51 16.62
CA VAL A 74 -0.73 -7.93 17.92
C VAL A 74 0.61 -8.65 17.75
N VAL A 75 0.77 -9.44 16.69
CA VAL A 75 2.06 -10.02 16.30
C VAL A 75 3.08 -8.91 16.03
N ALA A 76 2.68 -7.79 15.42
CA ALA A 76 3.56 -6.63 15.26
C ALA A 76 3.98 -6.02 16.60
N LEU A 77 3.08 -5.87 17.56
CA LEU A 77 3.44 -5.40 18.91
C LEU A 77 4.46 -6.34 19.58
N LEU A 78 4.26 -7.65 19.48
CA LEU A 78 5.18 -8.66 20.01
C LEU A 78 6.56 -8.60 19.32
N MET A 79 6.58 -8.52 17.99
CA MET A 79 7.80 -8.40 17.20
C MET A 79 8.56 -7.11 17.48
N ILE A 80 7.86 -5.98 17.64
CA ILE A 80 8.48 -4.72 18.05
C ILE A 80 9.10 -4.88 19.45
N GLY A 81 8.50 -5.68 20.34
CA GLY A 81 9.05 -6.07 21.63
C GLY A 81 10.22 -7.07 21.57
N GLY A 82 10.62 -7.49 20.37
CA GLY A 82 11.77 -8.37 20.12
C GLY A 82 11.49 -9.86 20.29
N GLU A 83 10.23 -10.30 20.18
CA GLU A 83 9.83 -11.69 20.39
C GLU A 83 9.00 -12.26 19.23
N PHE A 84 8.92 -13.59 19.15
CA PHE A 84 8.14 -14.34 18.16
C PHE A 84 7.20 -15.32 18.84
N ASP A 85 5.96 -15.42 18.34
CA ASP A 85 4.99 -16.41 18.82
C ASP A 85 4.40 -17.22 17.66
N LEU A 86 4.89 -18.44 17.52
CA LEU A 86 4.35 -19.41 16.56
C LEU A 86 3.05 -20.07 17.04
N SER A 87 2.79 -20.09 18.34
CA SER A 87 1.56 -20.67 18.89
C SER A 87 0.31 -19.83 18.58
N ALA A 88 0.49 -18.58 18.13
CA ALA A 88 -0.58 -17.68 17.69
C ALA A 88 -1.48 -18.27 16.58
N GLY A 89 -0.89 -19.03 15.65
CA GLY A 89 -1.63 -19.74 14.59
C GLY A 89 -2.59 -20.76 15.16
N VAL A 90 -2.05 -21.80 15.80
CA VAL A 90 -2.83 -22.89 16.39
C VAL A 90 -3.81 -22.43 17.48
N MET A 91 -3.52 -21.33 18.19
CA MET A 91 -4.45 -20.76 19.18
C MET A 91 -5.81 -20.36 18.56
N THR A 92 -5.80 -19.98 17.28
CA THR A 92 -7.01 -19.66 16.52
C THR A 92 -7.94 -20.87 16.43
N GLY A 93 -7.41 -22.03 16.05
CA GLY A 93 -8.19 -23.27 16.01
C GLY A 93 -8.50 -23.83 17.39
N ALA A 94 -7.54 -23.82 18.32
CA ALA A 94 -7.70 -24.37 19.66
C ALA A 94 -8.81 -23.68 20.43
N SER A 95 -8.89 -22.35 20.36
CA SER A 95 -9.93 -21.59 21.05
C SER A 95 -11.30 -21.83 20.44
N GLY A 96 -11.41 -21.84 19.10
CA GLY A 96 -12.67 -22.15 18.43
C GLY A 96 -13.17 -23.56 18.74
N VAL A 97 -12.30 -24.57 18.67
CA VAL A 97 -12.64 -25.96 19.02
C VAL A 97 -13.04 -26.07 20.48
N THR A 98 -12.32 -25.40 21.40
CA THR A 98 -12.67 -25.41 22.83
C THR A 98 -14.08 -24.85 23.04
N ILE A 99 -14.41 -23.70 22.43
CA ILE A 99 -15.75 -23.10 22.50
C ILE A 99 -16.79 -24.09 21.95
N ALA A 100 -16.53 -24.68 20.78
CA ALA A 100 -17.46 -25.58 20.10
C ALA A 100 -17.71 -26.88 20.88
N LEU A 101 -16.66 -27.49 21.45
CA LEU A 101 -16.77 -28.70 22.26
C LEU A 101 -17.53 -28.44 23.56
N MET A 102 -17.21 -27.35 24.26
CA MET A 102 -17.93 -26.96 25.48
C MET A 102 -19.41 -26.66 25.20
N ALA A 103 -19.68 -25.96 24.10
CA ALA A 103 -21.03 -25.58 23.72
C ALA A 103 -21.91 -26.77 23.28
N LYS A 104 -21.32 -27.91 22.93
CA LYS A 104 -22.04 -29.06 22.35
C LYS A 104 -22.04 -30.32 23.21
N TYR A 105 -20.93 -30.63 23.89
CA TYR A 105 -20.69 -31.96 24.46
C TYR A 105 -20.44 -31.99 25.97
N PHE A 106 -20.28 -30.85 26.62
CA PHE A 106 -19.90 -30.83 28.05
C PHE A 106 -21.05 -31.14 29.02
N THR A 107 -22.31 -30.92 28.64
CA THR A 107 -23.52 -31.20 29.44
C THR A 107 -24.64 -31.71 28.53
N GLU A 108 -25.65 -32.38 29.09
CA GLU A 108 -26.89 -32.75 28.38
C GLU A 108 -27.65 -31.48 27.96
N GLY A 109 -27.28 -30.92 26.80
CA GLY A 109 -27.77 -29.63 26.29
C GLY A 109 -26.68 -28.60 25.95
N GLY A 110 -25.42 -28.87 26.29
CA GLY A 110 -24.28 -28.00 26.04
C GLY A 110 -24.18 -26.80 26.98
N ILE A 111 -22.98 -26.21 27.09
CA ILE A 111 -22.75 -25.00 27.90
C ILE A 111 -23.11 -23.75 27.07
N SER A 112 -23.72 -22.74 27.71
CA SER A 112 -24.00 -21.48 27.04
C SER A 112 -22.73 -20.76 26.57
N LEU A 113 -22.79 -20.12 25.40
CA LEU A 113 -21.66 -19.39 24.83
C LEU A 113 -21.15 -18.24 25.71
N TRP A 114 -22.01 -17.72 26.60
CA TRP A 114 -21.64 -16.74 27.62
C TRP A 114 -20.55 -17.24 28.58
N VAL A 115 -20.44 -18.56 28.76
CA VAL A 115 -19.40 -19.20 29.58
C VAL A 115 -18.27 -19.75 28.71
N CYS A 116 -18.61 -20.39 27.57
CA CYS A 116 -17.63 -21.00 26.68
C CYS A 116 -16.60 -19.99 26.14
N ILE A 117 -17.05 -18.80 25.73
CA ILE A 117 -16.15 -17.79 25.14
C ILE A 117 -15.18 -17.25 26.20
N PRO A 118 -15.61 -16.75 27.38
CA PRO A 118 -14.67 -16.34 28.43
C PRO A 118 -13.74 -17.47 28.89
N ALA A 119 -14.21 -18.71 28.99
CA ALA A 119 -13.37 -19.85 29.36
C ALA A 119 -12.26 -20.11 28.33
N ALA A 120 -12.57 -20.04 27.03
CA ALA A 120 -11.57 -20.17 25.98
C ALA A 120 -10.56 -19.02 25.99
N PHE A 121 -11.00 -17.79 26.26
CA PHE A 121 -10.12 -16.64 26.41
C PHE A 121 -9.21 -16.78 27.63
N LEU A 122 -9.72 -17.29 28.75
CA LEU A 122 -8.91 -17.56 29.93
C LEU A 122 -7.83 -18.61 29.64
N LEU A 123 -8.19 -19.71 28.97
CA LEU A 123 -7.23 -20.73 28.56
C LEU A 123 -6.15 -20.17 27.62
N ALA A 124 -6.55 -19.36 26.64
CA ALA A 124 -5.60 -18.68 25.75
C ALA A 124 -4.69 -17.72 26.53
N GLY A 125 -5.24 -16.96 27.49
CA GLY A 125 -4.46 -16.10 28.39
C GLY A 125 -3.44 -16.89 29.20
N CYS A 126 -3.80 -18.07 29.73
CA CYS A 126 -2.89 -18.97 30.44
C CYS A 126 -1.75 -19.45 29.54
N VAL A 127 -2.03 -19.79 28.28
CA VAL A 127 -0.99 -20.20 27.31
C VAL A 127 -0.04 -19.04 27.01
N GLY A 128 -0.57 -17.85 26.73
CA GLY A 128 0.27 -16.68 26.48
C GLY A 128 1.11 -16.30 27.70
N TRP A 129 0.54 -16.41 28.90
CA TRP A 129 1.29 -16.23 30.14
C TRP A 129 2.39 -17.27 30.29
N TRP A 130 2.09 -18.54 30.01
CA TRP A 130 3.05 -19.66 30.06
C TRP A 130 4.22 -19.44 29.10
N ASN A 131 3.94 -19.05 27.85
CA ASN A 131 4.97 -18.71 26.87
C ASN A 131 5.87 -17.57 27.36
N GLY A 132 5.25 -16.47 27.81
CA GLY A 132 6.00 -15.32 28.31
C GLY A 132 6.79 -15.61 29.59
N PHE A 133 6.23 -16.42 30.49
CA PHE A 133 6.90 -16.88 31.71
C PHE A 133 8.14 -17.70 31.37
N LEU A 134 8.00 -18.70 30.49
CA LEU A 134 9.12 -19.55 30.08
C LEU A 134 10.23 -18.74 29.41
N VAL A 135 9.90 -17.86 28.46
CA VAL A 135 10.88 -17.00 27.79
C VAL A 135 11.63 -16.12 28.80
N ASN A 136 10.91 -15.48 29.72
CA ASN A 136 11.54 -14.59 30.70
C ASN A 136 12.36 -15.34 31.77
N ARG A 137 11.91 -16.53 32.19
CA ARG A 137 12.56 -17.30 33.25
C ARG A 137 13.78 -18.06 32.76
N THR A 138 13.70 -18.61 31.55
CA THR A 138 14.73 -19.51 30.99
C THR A 138 15.73 -18.79 30.10
N GLY A 139 15.37 -17.64 29.52
CA GLY A 139 16.20 -16.94 28.54
C GLY A 139 16.29 -17.65 27.18
N LEU A 140 15.51 -18.72 26.97
CA LEU A 140 15.44 -19.42 25.69
C LEU A 140 14.84 -18.52 24.60
N PRO A 141 15.27 -18.65 23.34
CA PRO A 141 14.63 -17.97 22.22
C PRO A 141 13.12 -18.27 22.18
N SER A 142 12.29 -17.23 22.07
CA SER A 142 10.83 -17.36 22.03
C SER A 142 10.32 -18.23 20.89
N PHE A 143 11.04 -18.26 19.77
CA PHE A 143 10.76 -19.17 18.66
C PHE A 143 10.67 -20.63 19.12
N ILE A 144 11.63 -21.10 19.95
CA ILE A 144 11.68 -22.49 20.43
C ILE A 144 10.55 -22.75 21.43
N VAL A 145 10.36 -21.85 22.39
CA VAL A 145 9.32 -21.97 23.43
C VAL A 145 7.94 -22.04 22.78
N THR A 146 7.64 -21.13 21.86
CA THR A 146 6.33 -21.06 21.20
C THR A 146 6.11 -22.14 20.16
N LEU A 147 7.16 -22.66 19.51
CA LEU A 147 7.08 -23.87 18.70
C LEU A 147 6.73 -25.11 19.55
N GLY A 148 7.31 -25.22 20.75
CA GLY A 148 6.95 -26.28 21.71
C GLY A 148 5.49 -26.20 22.10
N SER A 149 5.02 -25.02 22.53
CA SER A 149 3.60 -24.79 22.83
C SER A 149 2.71 -25.04 21.62
N PHE A 150 3.15 -24.66 20.41
CA PHE A 150 2.41 -24.92 19.17
C PHE A 150 2.12 -26.41 18.99
N PHE A 151 3.12 -27.28 19.12
CA PHE A 151 2.93 -28.73 18.96
C PHE A 151 2.05 -29.33 20.07
N VAL A 152 2.22 -28.88 21.31
CA VAL A 152 1.39 -29.33 22.44
C VAL A 152 -0.07 -28.97 22.21
N ILE A 153 -0.35 -27.71 21.84
CA ILE A 153 -1.72 -27.24 21.61
C ILE A 153 -2.33 -27.91 20.38
N LYS A 154 -1.58 -28.04 19.29
CA LYS A 154 -2.02 -28.73 18.07
C LYS A 154 -2.38 -30.19 18.35
N GLY A 155 -1.51 -30.89 19.06
CA GLY A 155 -1.74 -32.27 19.49
C GLY A 155 -2.97 -32.40 20.37
N ALA A 156 -3.08 -31.56 21.41
CA ALA A 156 -4.23 -31.52 22.30
C ALA A 156 -5.53 -31.27 21.52
N ASN A 157 -5.54 -30.30 20.62
CA ASN A 157 -6.73 -29.96 19.84
C ASN A 157 -7.23 -31.14 19.00
N LEU A 158 -6.30 -31.86 18.35
CA LEU A 158 -6.62 -33.06 17.58
C LEU A 158 -7.13 -34.21 18.45
N VAL A 159 -6.50 -34.44 19.61
CA VAL A 159 -6.87 -35.53 20.52
C VAL A 159 -8.25 -35.27 21.12
N PHE A 160 -8.51 -34.08 21.66
CA PHE A 160 -9.80 -33.75 22.27
C PHE A 160 -10.93 -33.71 21.25
N ALA A 161 -10.72 -33.11 20.08
CA ALA A 161 -11.73 -33.09 19.02
C ALA A 161 -12.11 -34.52 18.59
N LYS A 162 -11.13 -35.40 18.34
CA LYS A 162 -11.41 -36.79 17.96
C LYS A 162 -12.03 -37.61 19.08
N ARG A 163 -11.59 -37.43 20.33
CA ARG A 163 -12.09 -38.22 21.45
C ARG A 163 -13.53 -37.86 21.83
N ILE A 164 -13.90 -36.59 21.74
CA ILE A 164 -15.22 -36.09 22.18
C ILE A 164 -16.23 -36.09 21.01
N ASN A 165 -15.81 -35.66 19.83
CA ASN A 165 -16.71 -35.44 18.67
C ASN A 165 -16.52 -36.50 17.56
N SER A 166 -15.62 -37.47 17.74
CA SER A 166 -15.26 -38.50 16.73
C SER A 166 -14.77 -37.97 15.37
N LYS A 167 -14.64 -36.64 15.23
CA LYS A 167 -14.23 -35.91 14.03
C LYS A 167 -13.34 -34.75 14.42
N VAL A 168 -12.42 -34.38 13.53
CA VAL A 168 -11.55 -33.20 13.71
C VAL A 168 -12.27 -31.86 13.46
N ASN A 169 -13.44 -31.90 12.81
CA ASN A 169 -14.29 -30.73 12.59
C ASN A 169 -15.47 -30.75 13.56
N VAL A 170 -15.62 -29.68 14.34
CA VAL A 170 -16.75 -29.48 15.26
C VAL A 170 -17.70 -28.46 14.66
N ALA A 171 -18.94 -28.86 14.40
CA ALA A 171 -19.98 -28.04 13.76
C ALA A 171 -21.28 -28.03 14.57
N ASP A 172 -22.24 -27.23 14.13
CA ASP A 172 -23.61 -27.10 14.67
C ASP A 172 -23.65 -26.44 16.06
N VAL A 173 -22.95 -25.31 16.21
CA VAL A 173 -22.93 -24.51 17.45
C VAL A 173 -24.10 -23.51 17.49
N ASP A 174 -24.89 -23.44 16.43
CA ASP A 174 -26.04 -22.56 16.25
C ASP A 174 -27.19 -22.81 17.24
N LYS A 175 -27.24 -24.02 17.79
CA LYS A 175 -28.20 -24.42 18.83
C LYS A 175 -27.83 -23.94 20.23
N ALA A 176 -26.59 -23.49 20.45
CA ALA A 176 -26.12 -23.09 21.76
C ALA A 176 -26.79 -21.80 22.25
N HIS A 177 -27.13 -21.75 23.54
CA HIS A 177 -27.69 -20.56 24.16
C HIS A 177 -26.72 -19.37 24.05
N GLY A 178 -27.21 -18.24 23.51
CA GLY A 178 -26.42 -17.04 23.23
C GLY A 178 -25.90 -16.93 21.79
N TYR A 179 -26.12 -17.93 20.93
CA TYR A 179 -25.57 -17.95 19.57
C TYR A 179 -26.00 -16.76 18.72
N LYS A 180 -27.27 -16.35 18.73
CA LYS A 180 -27.74 -15.20 17.95
C LYS A 180 -26.98 -13.91 18.29
N PHE A 181 -26.72 -13.67 19.58
CA PHE A 181 -25.97 -12.50 20.05
C PHE A 181 -24.51 -12.56 19.59
N PHE A 182 -23.80 -13.67 19.87
CA PHE A 182 -22.39 -13.79 19.49
C PHE A 182 -22.17 -13.90 17.98
N LYS A 183 -23.13 -14.46 17.24
CA LYS A 183 -23.16 -14.42 15.78
C LYS A 183 -23.27 -12.98 15.29
N ALA A 184 -24.19 -12.17 15.83
CA ALA A 184 -24.28 -10.76 15.44
C ALA A 184 -23.00 -9.97 15.80
N LEU A 185 -22.43 -10.22 16.98
CA LEU A 185 -21.24 -9.51 17.49
C LEU A 185 -19.94 -9.87 16.76
N LEU A 186 -19.72 -11.15 16.43
CA LEU A 186 -18.45 -11.65 15.90
C LEU A 186 -18.56 -12.08 14.43
N GLY A 187 -19.63 -12.78 14.06
CA GLY A 187 -19.84 -13.37 12.74
C GLY A 187 -20.84 -12.61 11.85
N GLY A 188 -21.22 -11.39 12.22
CA GLY A 188 -22.32 -10.65 11.60
C GLY A 188 -22.00 -10.20 10.17
N GLU A 189 -23.04 -10.14 9.34
CA GLU A 189 -22.97 -9.63 7.97
C GLU A 189 -23.82 -8.36 7.87
N ASN A 190 -23.24 -7.25 7.40
CA ASN A 190 -23.91 -5.97 7.29
C ASN A 190 -24.06 -5.56 5.83
N THR A 191 -25.27 -5.16 5.44
CA THR A 191 -25.55 -4.51 4.16
C THR A 191 -26.13 -3.13 4.47
N PHE A 192 -25.56 -2.09 3.87
CA PHE A 192 -25.96 -0.69 4.16
C PHE A 192 -26.93 -0.12 3.12
N GLY A 193 -27.30 -0.92 2.10
CA GLY A 193 -28.20 -0.52 1.02
C GLY A 193 -27.58 0.51 0.07
N GLU A 194 -28.35 0.90 -0.95
CA GLU A 194 -27.93 1.91 -1.92
C GLU A 194 -28.27 3.33 -1.47
N MET A 195 -27.30 4.24 -1.53
CA MET A 195 -27.51 5.67 -1.29
C MET A 195 -27.60 6.44 -2.62
N LYS A 196 -28.69 7.20 -2.81
CA LYS A 196 -28.98 7.97 -4.04
C LYS A 196 -27.80 8.85 -4.51
N TYR A 197 -27.11 9.53 -3.59
CA TYR A 197 -26.02 10.47 -3.91
C TYR A 197 -24.61 9.87 -3.75
N ARG A 198 -24.48 8.55 -3.57
CA ARG A 198 -23.19 7.86 -3.39
C ARG A 198 -22.16 8.22 -4.48
N GLY A 199 -22.58 8.13 -5.74
CA GLY A 199 -21.71 8.40 -6.89
C GLY A 199 -21.22 9.84 -6.90
N LEU A 200 -22.11 10.79 -6.61
CA LEU A 200 -21.79 12.20 -6.54
C LEU A 200 -20.80 12.52 -5.39
N ILE A 201 -21.04 11.97 -4.20
CA ILE A 201 -20.14 12.14 -3.04
C ILE A 201 -18.75 11.60 -3.36
N PHE A 202 -18.66 10.44 -4.00
CA PHE A 202 -17.38 9.87 -4.41
C PHE A 202 -16.63 10.77 -5.40
N ILE A 203 -17.33 11.27 -6.42
CA ILE A 203 -16.73 12.11 -7.46
C ILE A 203 -16.25 13.44 -6.87
N VAL A 204 -17.12 14.14 -6.14
CA VAL A 204 -16.80 15.44 -5.54
C VAL A 204 -15.68 15.29 -4.51
N GLY A 205 -15.78 14.31 -3.62
CA GLY A 205 -14.75 14.06 -2.62
C GLY A 205 -13.42 13.61 -3.24
N GLY A 206 -13.45 12.82 -4.31
CA GLY A 206 -12.26 12.42 -5.07
C GLY A 206 -11.57 13.60 -5.77
N LEU A 207 -12.35 14.51 -6.37
CA LEU A 207 -11.83 15.75 -6.97
C LEU A 207 -11.23 16.68 -5.92
N LEU A 208 -11.90 16.87 -4.79
CA LEU A 208 -11.38 17.66 -3.68
C LEU A 208 -10.10 17.06 -3.11
N PHE A 209 -10.05 15.73 -2.94
CA PHE A 209 -8.83 15.02 -2.54
C PHE A 209 -7.67 15.31 -3.49
N ALA A 210 -7.87 15.12 -4.80
CA ALA A 210 -6.84 15.34 -5.80
C ALA A 210 -6.37 16.81 -5.83
N ALA A 211 -7.30 17.77 -5.80
CA ALA A 211 -6.99 19.19 -5.80
C ALA A 211 -6.19 19.60 -4.55
N LEU A 212 -6.67 19.25 -3.35
CA LEU A 212 -6.01 19.58 -2.09
C LEU A 212 -4.64 18.92 -1.95
N LEU A 213 -4.49 17.69 -2.46
CA LEU A 213 -3.21 17.00 -2.49
C LEU A 213 -2.21 17.72 -3.40
N VAL A 214 -2.61 18.07 -4.63
CA VAL A 214 -1.74 18.82 -5.55
C VAL A 214 -1.37 20.20 -4.98
N LEU A 215 -2.35 20.95 -4.47
CA LEU A 215 -2.11 22.27 -3.87
C LEU A 215 -1.18 22.19 -2.66
N GLY A 216 -1.43 21.24 -1.76
CA GLY A 216 -0.60 21.05 -0.56
C GLY A 216 0.85 20.70 -0.90
N LEU A 217 1.08 19.91 -1.95
CA LEU A 217 2.42 19.58 -2.43
C LEU A 217 3.11 20.77 -3.12
N ILE A 218 2.37 21.56 -3.90
CA ILE A 218 2.90 22.77 -4.54
C ILE A 218 3.32 23.81 -3.49
N GLU A 219 2.47 24.04 -2.48
CA GLU A 219 2.76 24.95 -1.36
C GLU A 219 4.02 24.57 -0.57
N GLN A 220 4.32 23.26 -0.48
CA GLN A 220 5.53 22.77 0.20
C GLN A 220 6.78 22.76 -0.68
N SER A 221 6.67 22.98 -1.99
CA SER A 221 7.80 22.83 -2.93
C SER A 221 8.29 24.12 -3.56
N LEU A 222 7.47 25.17 -3.61
CA LEU A 222 7.78 26.40 -4.34
C LEU A 222 7.95 27.61 -3.39
N VAL A 223 8.70 28.61 -3.85
CA VAL A 223 8.91 29.88 -3.12
C VAL A 223 7.73 30.82 -3.38
N ARG A 224 7.07 31.30 -2.31
CA ARG A 224 5.90 32.19 -2.41
C ARG A 224 6.28 33.60 -2.86
N LYS A 225 5.46 34.20 -3.72
CA LYS A 225 5.48 35.64 -4.00
C LYS A 225 4.94 36.44 -2.81
N GLN A 226 5.37 37.69 -2.69
CA GLN A 226 4.86 38.62 -1.67
C GLN A 226 3.38 38.98 -1.90
N SER A 227 2.98 39.19 -3.15
CA SER A 227 1.59 39.43 -3.56
C SER A 227 1.17 38.47 -4.68
N ALA A 228 -0.09 38.06 -4.67
CA ALA A 228 -0.62 37.19 -5.71
C ALA A 228 -1.21 37.99 -6.87
N SER A 229 -1.00 37.49 -8.09
CA SER A 229 -1.64 38.02 -9.30
C SER A 229 -3.11 37.62 -9.31
N ALA A 230 -4.02 38.61 -9.23
CA ALA A 230 -5.46 38.38 -9.24
C ALA A 230 -5.97 37.80 -10.58
N GLY A 231 -5.39 38.26 -11.70
CA GLY A 231 -5.74 37.78 -13.04
C GLY A 231 -5.40 36.30 -13.23
N ASP A 232 -4.17 35.90 -12.85
CA ASP A 232 -3.77 34.49 -12.92
C ASP A 232 -4.61 33.61 -11.97
N LEU A 233 -5.01 34.14 -10.82
CA LEU A 233 -5.88 33.44 -9.89
C LEU A 233 -7.29 33.21 -10.48
N ALA A 234 -7.83 34.19 -11.22
CA ALA A 234 -9.11 34.04 -11.92
C ALA A 234 -9.04 32.94 -13.00
N PHE A 235 -7.96 32.90 -13.79
CA PHE A 235 -7.74 31.81 -14.76
C PHE A 235 -7.60 30.45 -14.07
N ALA A 236 -6.97 30.39 -12.90
CA ALA A 236 -6.87 29.15 -12.13
C ALA A 236 -8.25 28.63 -11.68
N VAL A 237 -9.11 29.54 -11.19
CA VAL A 237 -10.49 29.21 -10.79
C VAL A 237 -11.33 28.78 -11.99
N ALA A 238 -11.21 29.46 -13.13
CA ALA A 238 -11.89 29.06 -14.36
C ALA A 238 -11.45 27.68 -14.85
N GLY A 239 -10.15 27.37 -14.79
CA GLY A 239 -9.62 26.04 -15.08
C GLY A 239 -10.18 24.96 -14.15
N LEU A 240 -10.27 25.25 -12.85
CA LEU A 240 -10.84 24.33 -11.86
C LEU A 240 -12.33 24.08 -12.11
N ALA A 241 -13.08 25.13 -12.45
CA ALA A 241 -14.49 25.01 -12.82
C ALA A 241 -14.68 24.15 -14.07
N ALA A 242 -13.83 24.33 -15.10
CA ALA A 242 -13.83 23.50 -16.30
C ALA A 242 -13.48 22.03 -15.99
N ALA A 243 -12.52 21.79 -15.10
CA ALA A 243 -12.16 20.44 -14.65
C ALA A 243 -13.34 19.73 -13.98
N ILE A 244 -14.03 20.42 -13.05
CA ILE A 244 -15.21 19.90 -12.35
C ILE A 244 -16.36 19.66 -13.33
N ALA A 245 -16.64 20.63 -14.21
CA ALA A 245 -17.69 20.52 -15.21
C ALA A 245 -17.46 19.32 -16.14
N GLY A 246 -16.23 19.12 -16.63
CA GLY A 246 -15.87 17.97 -17.45
C GLY A 246 -16.16 16.64 -16.76
N VAL A 247 -15.80 16.49 -15.49
CA VAL A 247 -16.08 15.25 -14.73
C VAL A 247 -17.57 15.06 -14.45
N LEU A 248 -18.32 16.13 -14.16
CA LEU A 248 -19.76 16.04 -13.95
C LEU A 248 -20.52 15.69 -15.23
N ILE A 249 -20.11 16.23 -16.39
CA ILE A 249 -20.70 15.88 -17.68
C ILE A 249 -20.39 14.42 -18.01
N LEU A 250 -19.13 13.98 -17.86
CA LEU A 250 -18.74 12.56 -18.02
C LEU A 250 -19.59 11.60 -17.17
N HIS A 251 -20.06 12.06 -16.00
CA HIS A 251 -20.90 11.23 -15.14
C HIS A 251 -22.38 11.22 -15.54
N ARG A 252 -22.85 12.23 -16.28
CA ARG A 252 -24.26 12.37 -16.67
C ARG A 252 -24.53 11.94 -18.11
N THR A 253 -23.51 11.86 -18.96
CA THR A 253 -23.66 11.57 -20.39
C THR A 253 -23.10 10.20 -20.75
N ASP A 254 -23.91 9.38 -21.41
CA ASP A 254 -23.44 8.13 -22.03
C ASP A 254 -23.05 8.32 -23.52
N SER A 255 -23.27 9.52 -24.07
CA SER A 255 -22.96 9.82 -25.47
C SER A 255 -21.44 9.85 -25.72
N ILE A 256 -21.01 9.25 -26.82
CA ILE A 256 -19.60 9.21 -27.23
C ILE A 256 -19.03 10.62 -27.39
N ASN A 257 -19.73 11.50 -28.13
CA ASN A 257 -19.27 12.87 -28.39
C ASN A 257 -19.25 13.74 -27.12
N GLY A 258 -20.25 13.60 -26.25
CA GLY A 258 -20.29 14.29 -24.95
C GLY A 258 -19.12 13.86 -24.06
N ASN A 259 -18.79 12.57 -24.06
CA ASN A 259 -17.67 12.04 -23.27
C ASN A 259 -16.30 12.51 -23.79
N TYR A 260 -16.12 12.60 -25.11
CA TYR A 260 -14.89 13.18 -25.67
C TYR A 260 -14.73 14.65 -25.29
N LEU A 261 -15.77 15.46 -25.49
CA LEU A 261 -15.73 16.89 -25.19
C LEU A 261 -15.51 17.14 -23.70
N ALA A 262 -16.27 16.46 -22.85
CA ALA A 262 -16.17 16.58 -21.39
C ALA A 262 -14.79 16.12 -20.87
N GLY A 263 -14.22 15.07 -21.46
CA GLY A 263 -12.86 14.62 -21.16
C GLY A 263 -11.81 15.67 -21.52
N VAL A 264 -11.86 16.25 -22.73
CA VAL A 264 -10.91 17.28 -23.16
C VAL A 264 -11.01 18.52 -22.29
N VAL A 265 -12.23 19.01 -22.04
CA VAL A 265 -12.47 20.17 -21.15
C VAL A 265 -11.96 19.89 -19.74
N GLY A 266 -12.18 18.67 -19.23
CA GLY A 266 -11.71 18.24 -17.92
C GLY A 266 -10.19 18.26 -17.78
N LEU A 267 -9.48 17.67 -18.74
CA LEU A 267 -8.01 17.57 -18.73
C LEU A 267 -7.35 18.93 -18.95
N VAL A 268 -7.83 19.72 -19.93
CA VAL A 268 -7.32 21.08 -20.19
C VAL A 268 -7.57 21.99 -19.00
N GLY A 269 -8.78 21.94 -18.43
CA GLY A 269 -9.13 22.67 -17.21
C GLY A 269 -8.19 22.35 -16.05
N THR A 270 -7.83 21.08 -15.88
CA THR A 270 -6.88 20.65 -14.84
C THR A 270 -5.48 21.25 -15.04
N VAL A 271 -4.95 21.26 -16.27
CA VAL A 271 -3.64 21.88 -16.57
C VAL A 271 -3.69 23.39 -16.31
N VAL A 272 -4.73 24.07 -16.78
CA VAL A 272 -4.92 25.51 -16.59
C VAL A 272 -5.00 25.85 -15.10
N ALA A 273 -5.79 25.11 -14.33
CA ALA A 273 -5.92 25.31 -12.88
C ALA A 273 -4.56 25.25 -12.18
N ILE A 274 -3.79 24.19 -12.43
CA ILE A 274 -2.49 23.97 -11.77
C ILE A 274 -1.47 25.02 -12.19
N VAL A 275 -1.34 25.28 -13.49
CA VAL A 275 -0.32 26.18 -14.03
C VAL A 275 -0.58 27.62 -13.60
N PHE A 276 -1.81 28.11 -13.75
CA PHE A 276 -2.12 29.49 -13.39
C PHE A 276 -2.15 29.72 -11.88
N TYR A 277 -2.59 28.74 -11.07
CA TYR A 277 -2.42 28.81 -9.62
C TYR A 277 -0.93 28.97 -9.25
N SER A 278 -0.07 28.18 -9.90
CA SER A 278 1.37 28.25 -9.62
C SER A 278 1.97 29.61 -9.99
N ARG A 279 1.62 30.15 -11.17
CA ARG A 279 2.08 31.46 -11.64
C ARG A 279 1.58 32.59 -10.76
N ALA A 280 0.33 32.52 -10.31
CA ALA A 280 -0.28 33.54 -9.46
C ALA A 280 0.45 33.67 -8.13
N ARG A 281 0.87 32.55 -7.54
CA ARG A 281 1.28 32.47 -6.13
C ARG A 281 2.79 32.32 -5.88
N PHE A 282 3.57 31.83 -6.84
CA PHE A 282 4.98 31.49 -6.64
C PHE A 282 5.95 32.24 -7.54
N GLU A 283 7.19 32.40 -7.08
CA GLU A 283 8.26 33.11 -7.77
C GLU A 283 8.69 32.37 -9.04
N SER A 284 8.92 33.13 -10.12
CA SER A 284 9.41 32.58 -11.38
C SER A 284 10.90 32.26 -11.33
N ARG A 285 11.31 31.17 -11.97
CA ARG A 285 12.71 30.78 -12.14
C ARG A 285 13.34 31.46 -13.36
N HIS A 286 14.63 31.79 -13.28
CA HIS A 286 15.40 32.18 -14.46
C HIS A 286 15.52 31.04 -15.48
N LYS A 287 15.35 31.38 -16.76
CA LYS A 287 15.48 30.42 -17.86
C LYS A 287 16.96 30.09 -18.08
N ILE A 288 17.28 28.81 -18.11
CA ILE A 288 18.61 28.33 -18.47
C ILE A 288 18.58 27.98 -19.96
N VAL A 289 19.52 28.53 -20.72
CA VAL A 289 19.67 28.29 -22.16
C VAL A 289 20.88 27.42 -22.38
N GLY A 290 20.68 26.27 -23.01
CA GLY A 290 21.74 25.33 -23.32
C GLY A 290 21.29 24.25 -24.30
N ALA A 291 22.25 23.53 -24.85
CA ALA A 291 22.01 22.42 -25.78
C ALA A 291 21.50 21.16 -25.04
N LEU A 292 21.00 20.19 -25.81
CA LEU A 292 20.56 18.90 -25.26
C LEU A 292 21.79 18.08 -24.83
N PRO A 293 21.91 17.70 -23.55
CA PRO A 293 23.05 16.90 -23.08
C PRO A 293 23.10 15.53 -23.77
N ASP A 294 24.29 14.99 -24.05
CA ASP A 294 24.43 13.69 -24.72
C ASP A 294 23.85 12.53 -23.91
N GLU A 295 23.98 12.58 -22.58
CA GLU A 295 23.29 11.63 -21.69
C GLU A 295 21.76 11.66 -21.90
N SER A 296 21.18 12.86 -22.10
CA SER A 296 19.75 13.01 -22.33
C SER A 296 19.32 12.41 -23.66
N LYS A 297 20.15 12.50 -24.72
CA LYS A 297 19.85 11.92 -26.04
C LYS A 297 19.67 10.40 -25.95
N ARG A 298 20.58 9.71 -25.25
CA ARG A 298 20.54 8.25 -25.06
C ARG A 298 19.28 7.82 -24.31
N PHE A 299 18.97 8.48 -23.19
CA PHE A 299 17.77 8.17 -22.42
C PHE A 299 16.48 8.55 -23.15
N LEU A 300 16.48 9.63 -23.93
CA LEU A 300 15.33 10.02 -24.74
C LEU A 300 15.02 8.97 -25.81
N ALA A 301 16.05 8.49 -26.52
CA ALA A 301 15.90 7.45 -27.53
C ALA A 301 15.36 6.14 -26.92
N LEU A 302 15.92 5.69 -25.79
CA LEU A 302 15.43 4.53 -25.05
C LEU A 302 13.99 4.72 -24.52
N GLY A 303 13.65 5.94 -24.09
CA GLY A 303 12.31 6.31 -23.63
C GLY A 303 11.27 6.17 -24.74
N ILE A 304 11.57 6.76 -25.91
CA ILE A 304 10.71 6.67 -27.11
C ILE A 304 10.57 5.21 -27.54
N PHE A 305 11.68 4.47 -27.62
CA PHE A 305 11.67 3.05 -27.97
C PHE A 305 10.78 2.23 -27.02
N GLY A 306 10.93 2.40 -25.70
CA GLY A 306 10.12 1.69 -24.72
C GLY A 306 8.61 1.98 -24.85
N MET A 307 8.24 3.25 -25.08
CA MET A 307 6.83 3.63 -25.26
C MET A 307 6.25 3.14 -26.60
N LEU A 308 7.05 3.09 -27.66
CA LEU A 308 6.65 2.48 -28.94
C LEU A 308 6.43 0.98 -28.77
N VAL A 309 7.38 0.25 -28.17
CA VAL A 309 7.22 -1.18 -27.89
C VAL A 309 5.96 -1.42 -27.05
N ALA A 310 5.70 -0.61 -26.02
CA ALA A 310 4.49 -0.72 -25.21
C ALA A 310 3.19 -0.48 -26.01
N SER A 311 3.23 0.42 -26.99
CA SER A 311 2.07 0.75 -27.82
C SER A 311 1.82 -0.28 -28.92
N PHE A 312 2.88 -0.89 -29.48
CA PHE A 312 2.78 -1.85 -30.58
C PHE A 312 2.70 -3.31 -30.11
N ALA A 313 3.03 -3.61 -28.85
CA ALA A 313 2.87 -4.95 -28.26
C ALA A 313 1.43 -5.47 -28.36
N GLY A 314 0.42 -4.59 -28.39
CA GLY A 314 -0.98 -4.95 -28.62
C GLY A 314 -1.25 -5.60 -29.97
N ARG A 315 -0.49 -5.20 -31.02
CA ARG A 315 -0.61 -5.71 -32.39
C ARG A 315 0.27 -6.91 -32.69
N LEU A 316 1.32 -7.13 -31.88
CA LEU A 316 2.25 -8.25 -32.02
C LEU A 316 1.68 -9.58 -31.48
N PHE A 317 0.64 -9.53 -30.63
CA PHE A 317 0.10 -10.69 -29.93
C PHE A 317 -1.44 -10.69 -29.97
N ASP A 318 -2.03 -11.70 -30.62
CA ASP A 318 -3.48 -11.81 -30.85
C ASP A 318 -4.26 -11.99 -29.53
N ARG A 319 -5.51 -11.56 -29.55
CA ARG A 319 -6.38 -11.32 -28.40
C ARG A 319 -7.17 -12.55 -27.96
N ASN A 320 -7.47 -13.45 -28.89
CA ASN A 320 -8.42 -14.55 -28.70
C ASN A 320 -7.75 -15.90 -28.43
N GLU A 321 -6.42 -15.96 -28.43
CA GLU A 321 -5.70 -17.17 -28.10
C GLU A 321 -5.60 -17.35 -26.58
N GLU A 322 -6.59 -18.04 -26.02
CA GLU A 322 -6.43 -18.83 -24.78
C GLU A 322 -5.52 -20.06 -25.01
N GLN A 323 -5.09 -20.30 -26.25
CA GLN A 323 -4.08 -21.29 -26.51
C GLN A 323 -2.81 -20.95 -25.72
N VAL A 324 -2.22 -21.99 -25.14
CA VAL A 324 -0.83 -22.01 -24.70
C VAL A 324 0.03 -21.75 -25.93
N MET A 325 0.21 -20.50 -26.32
CA MET A 325 0.83 -20.20 -27.60
C MET A 325 2.29 -19.85 -27.38
N LEU A 326 3.15 -20.79 -27.82
CA LEU A 326 4.18 -20.62 -28.84
C LEU A 326 5.09 -21.86 -28.77
N GLN A 327 4.77 -22.96 -29.46
CA GLN A 327 5.65 -24.15 -29.57
C GLN A 327 7.04 -23.82 -30.13
N TRP A 328 7.20 -22.67 -30.80
CA TRP A 328 8.46 -22.24 -31.39
C TRP A 328 9.40 -21.50 -30.43
N MET A 329 8.93 -21.04 -29.26
CA MET A 329 9.76 -20.31 -28.31
C MET A 329 10.15 -21.19 -27.11
N PRO A 330 11.40 -21.68 -27.03
CA PRO A 330 11.82 -22.57 -25.95
C PRO A 330 11.66 -21.91 -24.58
N ASP A 331 11.31 -22.72 -23.58
CA ASP A 331 11.00 -22.31 -22.19
C ASP A 331 12.10 -21.45 -21.56
N THR A 332 13.34 -21.73 -21.93
CA THR A 332 14.52 -20.97 -21.52
C THR A 332 14.50 -19.54 -22.04
N LEU A 333 14.15 -19.32 -23.31
CA LEU A 333 14.05 -17.98 -23.89
C LEU A 333 12.89 -17.19 -23.28
N ARG A 334 11.77 -17.87 -23.02
CA ARG A 334 10.62 -17.32 -22.27
C ARG A 334 11.03 -16.82 -20.89
N MET A 335 11.71 -17.67 -20.13
CA MET A 335 12.20 -17.33 -18.79
C MET A 335 13.20 -16.18 -18.85
N VAL A 336 14.12 -16.19 -19.81
CA VAL A 336 15.08 -15.09 -20.03
C VAL A 336 14.35 -13.78 -20.30
N VAL A 337 13.38 -13.74 -21.20
CA VAL A 337 12.61 -12.52 -21.50
C VAL A 337 11.85 -12.02 -20.27
N ALA A 338 11.18 -12.89 -19.52
CA ALA A 338 10.48 -12.52 -18.29
C ALA A 338 11.43 -11.98 -17.21
N VAL A 339 12.58 -12.64 -17.02
CA VAL A 339 13.61 -12.23 -16.07
C VAL A 339 14.24 -10.89 -16.48
N PHE A 340 14.53 -10.68 -17.77
CA PHE A 340 15.04 -9.40 -18.25
C PHE A 340 13.99 -8.27 -18.16
N ALA A 341 12.73 -8.55 -18.47
CA ALA A 341 11.61 -7.61 -18.31
C ALA A 341 11.40 -7.21 -16.84
N ALA A 342 11.64 -8.13 -15.91
CA ALA A 342 11.65 -7.90 -14.47
C ALA A 342 12.87 -7.09 -13.99
N LEU A 343 14.07 -7.54 -14.38
CA LEU A 343 15.33 -7.08 -13.82
C LEU A 343 15.81 -5.77 -14.46
N PHE A 344 15.53 -5.51 -15.74
CA PHE A 344 16.04 -4.31 -16.40
C PHE A 344 15.48 -3.01 -15.82
N PRO A 345 14.15 -2.82 -15.69
CA PRO A 345 13.63 -1.59 -15.11
C PRO A 345 13.93 -1.53 -13.60
N LEU A 346 14.00 -2.68 -12.91
CA LEU A 346 14.37 -2.76 -11.50
C LEU A 346 15.82 -2.32 -11.29
N ALA A 347 16.77 -2.85 -12.06
CA ALA A 347 18.19 -2.52 -12.00
C ALA A 347 18.44 -1.06 -12.40
N MET A 348 17.78 -0.55 -13.45
CA MET A 348 17.85 0.86 -13.84
C MET A 348 17.36 1.77 -12.73
N THR A 349 16.28 1.35 -12.07
CA THR A 349 15.72 2.10 -10.97
C THR A 349 16.65 2.07 -9.75
N ILE A 350 17.12 0.89 -9.32
CA ILE A 350 18.10 0.72 -8.23
C ILE A 350 19.39 1.51 -8.52
N ARG A 351 19.91 1.47 -9.75
CA ARG A 351 21.12 2.21 -10.14
C ARG A 351 20.90 3.73 -10.06
N SER A 352 19.72 4.22 -10.43
CA SER A 352 19.32 5.62 -10.23
C SER A 352 19.22 6.00 -8.74
N PHE A 353 18.94 5.03 -7.86
CA PHE A 353 18.92 5.20 -6.40
C PHE A 353 20.31 5.14 -5.76
N ALA A 354 21.21 4.30 -6.30
CA ALA A 354 22.56 4.07 -5.80
C ALA A 354 23.54 5.20 -6.13
N ARG A 355 23.35 5.92 -7.25
CA ARG A 355 24.07 7.18 -7.50
C ARG A 355 23.51 8.25 -6.54
N GLY A 356 24.13 8.36 -5.37
CA GLY A 356 23.79 9.31 -4.32
C GLY A 356 23.86 10.76 -4.81
N ASP A 357 22.74 11.28 -5.31
CA ASP A 357 22.66 12.68 -5.70
C ASP A 357 22.43 13.52 -4.43
N LYS A 358 23.52 14.13 -3.92
CA LYS A 358 23.49 15.04 -2.76
C LYS A 358 22.58 16.26 -3.00
N GLU A 359 22.22 16.57 -4.26
CA GLU A 359 21.24 17.59 -4.66
C GLU A 359 19.77 17.19 -4.41
N ALA A 360 19.49 15.99 -3.92
CA ALA A 360 18.13 15.45 -3.77
C ALA A 360 17.27 16.13 -2.69
N ARG A 361 17.83 17.06 -1.90
CA ARG A 361 17.15 17.64 -0.72
C ARG A 361 15.86 18.41 -1.04
N GLY A 362 15.65 18.89 -2.28
CA GLY A 362 14.44 19.63 -2.69
C GLY A 362 13.49 18.93 -3.69
N ARG A 363 13.92 17.83 -4.35
CA ARG A 363 13.16 17.19 -5.46
C ARG A 363 12.40 15.93 -5.03
N VAL A 364 11.91 15.90 -3.78
CA VAL A 364 11.34 14.70 -3.16
C VAL A 364 9.98 14.33 -3.76
N ILE A 365 9.15 15.33 -4.07
CA ILE A 365 7.74 15.16 -4.46
C ILE A 365 7.60 14.44 -5.82
N ALA A 366 8.26 14.94 -6.87
CA ALA A 366 8.22 14.31 -8.19
C ALA A 366 8.96 12.97 -8.23
N SER A 367 9.99 12.79 -7.39
CA SER A 367 10.78 11.56 -7.37
C SER A 367 10.04 10.39 -6.71
N LEU A 368 9.16 10.63 -5.72
CA LEU A 368 8.49 9.54 -5.01
C LEU A 368 7.11 9.18 -5.54
N ILE A 369 6.35 10.16 -6.04
CA ILE A 369 5.05 9.92 -6.66
C ILE A 369 5.21 9.06 -7.92
N VAL A 370 6.33 9.18 -8.62
CA VAL A 370 6.60 8.43 -9.85
C VAL A 370 7.47 7.19 -9.59
N ARG A 371 8.55 7.27 -8.80
CA ARG A 371 9.51 6.15 -8.74
C ARG A 371 9.07 5.00 -7.86
N LEU A 372 8.47 5.22 -6.69
CA LEU A 372 8.13 4.11 -5.79
C LEU A 372 7.00 3.24 -6.37
N PRO A 373 5.91 3.81 -6.91
CA PRO A 373 4.90 3.03 -7.59
C PRO A 373 5.44 2.32 -8.83
N VAL A 374 6.35 2.94 -9.59
CA VAL A 374 7.00 2.29 -10.73
C VAL A 374 7.92 1.15 -10.30
N ILE A 375 8.68 1.27 -9.20
CA ILE A 375 9.48 0.14 -8.65
C ILE A 375 8.57 -1.00 -8.25
N CYS A 376 7.55 -0.71 -7.45
CA CYS A 376 6.63 -1.74 -6.96
C CYS A 376 5.89 -2.38 -8.15
N LEU A 377 5.47 -1.60 -9.14
CA LEU A 377 4.83 -2.10 -10.35
C LEU A 377 5.82 -2.94 -11.16
N VAL A 378 7.06 -2.50 -11.39
CA VAL A 378 8.12 -3.24 -12.10
C VAL A 378 8.47 -4.55 -11.40
N SER A 379 8.63 -4.53 -10.08
CA SER A 379 8.88 -5.74 -9.29
C SER A 379 7.68 -6.69 -9.35
N LEU A 380 6.46 -6.16 -9.29
CA LEU A 380 5.23 -6.94 -9.38
C LEU A 380 5.03 -7.54 -10.77
N ILE A 381 5.27 -6.77 -11.84
CA ILE A 381 5.27 -7.23 -13.23
C ILE A 381 6.32 -8.30 -13.41
N GLY A 382 7.53 -8.11 -12.90
CA GLY A 382 8.61 -9.07 -13.04
C GLY A 382 8.32 -10.41 -12.38
N VAL A 383 7.74 -10.37 -11.18
CA VAL A 383 7.24 -11.54 -10.47
C VAL A 383 6.13 -12.21 -11.27
N VAL A 384 5.13 -11.44 -11.72
CA VAL A 384 3.99 -11.90 -12.52
C VAL A 384 4.45 -12.51 -13.85
N SER A 385 5.47 -11.93 -14.48
CA SER A 385 6.04 -12.39 -15.76
C SER A 385 6.52 -13.82 -15.66
N LEU A 386 7.04 -14.25 -14.50
CA LEU A 386 7.46 -15.63 -14.27
C LEU A 386 6.28 -16.61 -14.21
N PHE A 387 5.06 -16.15 -13.88
CA PHE A 387 3.84 -16.97 -13.81
C PHE A 387 3.10 -17.11 -15.14
N GLN A 388 3.40 -16.19 -16.06
CA GLN A 388 2.54 -15.81 -17.17
C GLN A 388 3.08 -16.30 -18.52
N LEU A 389 4.24 -16.96 -18.52
CA LEU A 389 4.85 -17.50 -19.74
C LEU A 389 4.09 -18.66 -20.38
N THR A 390 2.94 -19.07 -19.84
CA THR A 390 2.08 -20.11 -20.41
C THR A 390 1.00 -19.57 -21.35
N THR A 391 0.71 -18.26 -21.40
CA THR A 391 -0.34 -17.71 -22.29
C THR A 391 0.13 -16.45 -23.04
N VAL A 392 -0.48 -16.16 -24.19
CA VAL A 392 -0.11 -15.01 -25.06
C VAL A 392 -0.49 -13.68 -24.42
N GLN A 393 -1.68 -13.62 -23.81
CA GLN A 393 -2.19 -12.42 -23.13
C GLN A 393 -1.24 -11.90 -22.04
N ALA A 394 -0.58 -12.85 -21.42
CA ALA A 394 0.25 -12.71 -20.27
C ALA A 394 1.65 -12.18 -20.65
N VAL A 395 2.27 -12.73 -21.70
CA VAL A 395 3.48 -12.17 -22.32
C VAL A 395 3.23 -10.74 -22.83
N ARG A 396 2.08 -10.49 -23.44
CA ARG A 396 1.69 -9.15 -23.91
C ARG A 396 1.61 -8.14 -22.77
N ALA A 397 0.94 -8.48 -21.67
CA ALA A 397 0.84 -7.62 -20.49
C ALA A 397 2.23 -7.29 -19.91
N VAL A 398 3.12 -8.28 -19.86
CA VAL A 398 4.51 -8.10 -19.41
C VAL A 398 5.27 -7.14 -20.30
N VAL A 399 5.25 -7.34 -21.62
CA VAL A 399 5.97 -6.49 -22.58
C VAL A 399 5.45 -5.05 -22.52
N ILE A 400 4.13 -4.84 -22.53
CA ILE A 400 3.51 -3.51 -22.42
C ILE A 400 3.99 -2.82 -21.14
N THR A 401 3.92 -3.52 -20.01
CA THR A 401 4.17 -2.89 -18.73
C THR A 401 5.66 -2.69 -18.44
N ALA A 402 6.52 -3.62 -18.86
CA ALA A 402 7.98 -3.50 -18.75
C ALA A 402 8.53 -2.42 -19.70
N ALA A 403 8.09 -2.41 -20.96
CA ALA A 403 8.51 -1.40 -21.93
C ALA A 403 7.94 -0.01 -21.58
N GLY A 404 6.69 0.06 -21.11
CA GLY A 404 6.06 1.31 -20.69
C GLY A 404 6.70 1.90 -19.44
N SER A 405 6.96 1.08 -18.41
CA SER A 405 7.64 1.53 -17.19
C SER A 405 9.10 1.88 -17.44
N GLY A 406 9.84 1.06 -18.19
CA GLY A 406 11.21 1.35 -18.61
C GLY A 406 11.29 2.63 -19.45
N GLY A 407 10.36 2.79 -20.40
CA GLY A 407 10.21 3.99 -21.22
C GLY A 407 9.98 5.25 -20.37
N ALA A 408 9.03 5.21 -19.44
CA ALA A 408 8.74 6.31 -18.52
C ALA A 408 9.94 6.68 -17.63
N VAL A 409 10.69 5.69 -17.13
CA VAL A 409 11.92 5.90 -16.34
C VAL A 409 12.99 6.60 -17.19
N CYS A 410 13.19 6.15 -18.42
CA CYS A 410 14.13 6.75 -19.37
C CYS A 410 13.75 8.21 -19.71
N PHE A 411 12.49 8.49 -20.01
CA PHE A 411 11.99 9.86 -20.21
C PHE A 411 12.27 10.74 -18.99
N TYR A 412 12.01 10.24 -17.78
CA TYR A 412 12.29 10.96 -16.56
C TYR A 412 13.79 11.25 -16.37
N GLN A 413 14.67 10.28 -16.66
CA GLN A 413 16.12 10.46 -16.59
C GLN A 413 16.61 11.49 -17.61
N ALA A 414 16.14 11.42 -18.87
CA ALA A 414 16.43 12.41 -19.90
C ALA A 414 15.98 13.82 -19.47
N ARG A 415 14.76 13.94 -18.96
CA ARG A 415 14.20 15.20 -18.46
C ARG A 415 15.05 15.78 -17.33
N ARG A 416 15.47 14.95 -16.38
CA ARG A 416 16.30 15.37 -15.24
C ARG A 416 17.68 15.87 -15.67
N ALA A 417 18.32 15.20 -16.63
CA ALA A 417 19.61 15.62 -17.16
C ALA A 417 19.48 16.96 -17.91
N ALA A 418 18.44 17.11 -18.73
CA ALA A 418 18.14 18.38 -19.41
C ALA A 418 17.86 19.54 -18.43
N ALA A 419 17.21 19.28 -17.29
CA ALA A 419 16.86 20.30 -16.29
C ALA A 419 18.06 21.09 -15.72
N LYS A 420 19.26 20.51 -15.79
CA LYS A 420 20.51 21.15 -15.32
C LYS A 420 21.08 22.16 -16.32
N ILE A 421 20.79 21.99 -17.61
CA ILE A 421 21.48 22.70 -18.70
C ILE A 421 20.52 23.54 -19.54
N SER A 422 19.24 23.15 -19.69
CA SER A 422 18.31 23.83 -20.59
C SER A 422 16.86 23.68 -20.16
N THR A 423 16.20 24.82 -19.88
CA THR A 423 14.76 24.86 -19.58
C THR A 423 13.92 24.51 -20.80
N LYS A 424 14.37 24.86 -22.02
CA LYS A 424 13.69 24.52 -23.28
C LYS A 424 13.60 23.00 -23.44
N TRP A 425 14.74 22.31 -23.35
CA TRP A 425 14.77 20.85 -23.49
C TRP A 425 14.06 20.12 -22.35
N PHE A 426 14.08 20.66 -21.14
CA PHE A 426 13.26 20.15 -20.03
C PHE A 426 11.77 20.15 -20.37
N LEU A 427 11.24 21.26 -20.90
CA LEU A 427 9.86 21.38 -21.35
C LEU A 427 9.56 20.45 -22.53
N THR A 428 10.42 20.42 -23.55
CA THR A 428 10.24 19.57 -24.73
C THR A 428 10.18 18.08 -24.36
N ILE A 429 11.11 17.59 -23.52
CA ILE A 429 11.12 16.18 -23.10
C ILE A 429 9.89 15.86 -22.24
N GLY A 430 9.45 16.76 -21.37
CA GLY A 430 8.24 16.55 -20.58
C GLY A 430 6.96 16.53 -21.43
N ALA A 431 6.87 17.39 -22.45
CA ALA A 431 5.78 17.37 -23.42
C ALA A 431 5.77 16.08 -24.27
N LEU A 432 6.95 15.63 -24.72
CA LEU A 432 7.11 14.35 -25.42
C LEU A 432 6.69 13.16 -24.55
N MET A 433 7.08 13.17 -23.27
CA MET A 433 6.67 12.14 -22.31
C MET A 433 5.14 12.12 -22.15
N SER A 434 4.50 13.28 -21.97
CA SER A 434 3.04 13.38 -21.90
C SER A 434 2.37 12.84 -23.18
N GLY A 435 2.85 13.26 -24.35
CA GLY A 435 2.37 12.78 -25.64
C GLY A 435 2.54 11.26 -25.83
N ALA A 436 3.64 10.69 -25.35
CA ALA A 436 3.87 9.24 -25.38
C ALA A 436 2.84 8.47 -24.53
N PHE A 437 2.48 8.98 -23.34
CA PHE A 437 1.41 8.38 -22.52
C PHE A 437 0.04 8.48 -23.18
N VAL A 438 -0.27 9.60 -23.85
CA VAL A 438 -1.49 9.74 -24.65
C VAL A 438 -1.50 8.71 -25.79
N PHE A 439 -0.37 8.58 -26.51
CA PHE A 439 -0.25 7.61 -27.60
C PHE A 439 -0.47 6.17 -27.11
N VAL A 440 0.18 5.78 -26.00
CA VAL A 440 -0.04 4.46 -25.37
C VAL A 440 -1.51 4.29 -24.97
N ALA A 441 -2.15 5.32 -24.40
CA ALA A 441 -3.56 5.23 -24.03
C ALA A 441 -4.47 4.93 -25.23
N PHE A 442 -4.28 5.64 -26.34
CA PHE A 442 -5.05 5.43 -27.56
C PHE A 442 -4.73 4.09 -28.24
N ALA A 443 -3.46 3.67 -28.26
CA ALA A 443 -3.07 2.37 -28.77
C ALA A 443 -3.75 1.24 -27.98
N LEU A 444 -3.68 1.29 -26.65
CA LEU A 444 -4.33 0.30 -25.78
C LEU A 444 -5.87 0.32 -25.92
N ARG A 445 -6.47 1.49 -26.14
CA ARG A 445 -7.92 1.60 -26.35
C ARG A 445 -8.35 1.05 -27.71
N ALA A 446 -7.59 1.30 -28.77
CA ALA A 446 -7.85 0.78 -30.11
C ALA A 446 -7.72 -0.76 -30.12
N ASP A 447 -6.75 -1.28 -29.37
CA ASP A 447 -6.52 -2.71 -29.24
C ASP A 447 -7.40 -3.37 -28.15
N ALA A 448 -8.39 -2.67 -27.55
CA ALA A 448 -9.23 -3.21 -26.47
C ALA A 448 -10.71 -3.44 -26.83
N ASN A 449 -11.18 -4.70 -26.75
CA ASN A 449 -12.55 -5.21 -26.81
C ASN A 449 -13.13 -5.33 -25.39
N ALA A 450 -12.27 -5.42 -24.36
CA ALA A 450 -12.72 -5.41 -22.97
C ALA A 450 -13.12 -3.98 -22.58
N GLU A 451 -14.38 -3.77 -22.18
CA GLU A 451 -14.94 -2.46 -21.81
C GLU A 451 -14.08 -1.72 -20.78
N ARG A 452 -13.50 -2.45 -19.83
CA ARG A 452 -12.66 -1.89 -18.77
C ARG A 452 -11.31 -1.35 -19.26
N PHE A 453 -10.68 -1.99 -20.24
CA PHE A 453 -9.44 -1.49 -20.85
C PHE A 453 -9.71 -0.27 -21.74
N ARG A 454 -10.87 -0.21 -22.41
CA ARG A 454 -11.30 0.94 -23.21
C ARG A 454 -11.55 2.19 -22.36
N GLY A 455 -12.09 2.01 -21.14
CA GLY A 455 -12.47 3.10 -20.24
C GLY A 455 -11.43 3.42 -19.16
N GLY A 456 -11.17 2.46 -18.26
CA GLY A 456 -10.46 2.71 -17.00
C GLY A 456 -8.96 2.96 -17.14
N ILE A 457 -8.25 2.10 -17.87
CA ILE A 457 -6.80 2.28 -18.10
C ILE A 457 -6.55 3.48 -19.01
N PHE A 458 -7.38 3.65 -20.04
CA PHE A 458 -7.37 4.83 -20.90
C PHE A 458 -7.47 6.15 -20.11
N ALA A 459 -8.50 6.28 -19.26
CA ALA A 459 -8.67 7.48 -18.43
C ALA A 459 -7.51 7.69 -17.45
N SER A 460 -6.97 6.61 -16.88
CA SER A 460 -5.82 6.67 -15.96
C SER A 460 -4.55 7.17 -16.65
N LEU A 461 -4.26 6.68 -17.86
CA LEU A 461 -3.08 7.11 -18.64
C LEU A 461 -3.21 8.56 -19.10
N LEU A 462 -4.40 9.01 -19.48
CA LEU A 462 -4.66 10.41 -19.83
C LEU A 462 -4.49 11.34 -18.62
N LEU A 463 -4.95 10.93 -17.44
CA LEU A 463 -4.74 11.68 -16.20
C LEU A 463 -3.25 11.77 -15.87
N VAL A 464 -2.50 10.67 -16.00
CA VAL A 464 -1.05 10.65 -15.82
C VAL A 464 -0.35 11.58 -16.81
N ALA A 465 -0.70 11.53 -18.10
CA ALA A 465 -0.17 12.43 -19.11
C ALA A 465 -0.42 13.92 -18.78
N THR A 466 -1.62 14.22 -18.27
CA THR A 466 -2.04 15.57 -17.88
C THR A 466 -1.25 16.08 -16.68
N LEU A 467 -1.06 15.25 -15.66
CA LEU A 467 -0.25 15.59 -14.49
C LEU A 467 1.24 15.74 -14.85
N ILE A 468 1.78 14.90 -15.75
CA ILE A 468 3.15 15.04 -16.26
C ILE A 468 3.31 16.40 -16.93
N LEU A 469 2.37 16.80 -17.78
CA LEU A 469 2.42 18.08 -18.48
C LEU A 469 2.34 19.26 -17.50
N ALA A 470 1.35 19.25 -16.61
CA ALA A 470 1.16 20.29 -15.61
C ALA A 470 2.39 20.45 -14.70
N THR A 471 2.91 19.35 -14.15
CA THR A 471 4.11 19.38 -13.30
C THR A 471 5.36 19.83 -14.06
N THR A 472 5.51 19.45 -15.33
CA THR A 472 6.62 19.93 -16.18
C THR A 472 6.55 21.44 -16.34
N ILE A 473 5.37 22.02 -16.61
CA ILE A 473 5.23 23.46 -16.76
C ILE A 473 5.51 24.18 -15.42
N VAL A 474 4.98 23.65 -14.31
CA VAL A 474 5.20 24.22 -12.96
C VAL A 474 6.68 24.21 -12.59
N GLU A 475 7.40 23.10 -12.79
CA GLU A 475 8.83 22.97 -12.47
C GLU A 475 9.73 23.81 -13.39
N ALA A 476 9.31 24.02 -14.64
CA ALA A 476 10.03 24.87 -15.58
C ALA A 476 9.88 26.37 -15.28
N THR A 477 8.73 26.76 -14.73
CA THR A 477 8.36 28.16 -14.53
C THR A 477 8.68 28.68 -13.14
N ASN A 478 8.59 27.86 -12.10
CA ASN A 478 8.67 28.33 -10.72
C ASN A 478 9.99 27.94 -10.03
N ARG A 479 10.38 28.76 -9.05
CA ARG A 479 11.57 28.54 -8.22
C ARG A 479 11.27 27.51 -7.13
N ILE A 480 12.07 26.44 -7.09
CA ILE A 480 11.99 25.40 -6.06
C ILE A 480 12.55 25.95 -4.75
N ARG A 481 11.87 25.64 -3.64
CA ARG A 481 12.25 26.04 -2.29
C ARG A 481 13.46 25.24 -1.81
N THR A 482 14.47 25.95 -1.30
CA THR A 482 15.70 25.37 -0.72
C THR A 482 15.82 25.62 0.79
N ALA A 483 15.06 26.58 1.34
CA ALA A 483 15.04 26.94 2.76
C ALA A 483 13.69 26.57 3.41
N PRO A 484 13.65 26.26 4.71
CA PRO A 484 12.41 25.94 5.41
C PRO A 484 11.49 27.16 5.55
N ASP A 485 10.18 26.96 5.37
CA ASP A 485 9.12 27.93 5.68
C ASP A 485 8.02 27.19 6.46
N GLU A 486 7.93 27.46 7.76
CA GLU A 486 7.00 26.79 8.67
C GLU A 486 5.52 27.07 8.33
N LYS A 487 5.21 28.30 7.88
CA LYS A 487 3.83 28.69 7.56
C LYS A 487 3.35 27.98 6.29
N ALA A 488 4.20 27.93 5.28
CA ALA A 488 3.92 27.17 4.05
C ALA A 488 3.81 25.67 4.32
N ASP A 489 4.68 25.12 5.17
CA ASP A 489 4.67 23.71 5.54
C ASP A 489 3.44 23.32 6.35
N ALA A 490 3.01 24.16 7.28
CA ALA A 490 1.80 23.97 8.05
C ALA A 490 0.56 24.01 7.16
N LEU A 491 0.46 24.99 6.25
CA LEU A 491 -0.66 25.06 5.31
C LEU A 491 -0.71 23.83 4.40
N GLY A 492 0.41 23.50 3.75
CA GLY A 492 0.45 22.34 2.85
C GLY A 492 0.10 21.04 3.56
N ARG A 493 0.49 20.89 4.83
CA ARG A 493 0.14 19.72 5.64
C ARG A 493 -1.35 19.66 5.94
N ARG A 494 -1.97 20.80 6.29
CA ARG A 494 -3.43 20.88 6.50
C ARG A 494 -4.18 20.54 5.23
N LEU A 495 -3.75 21.07 4.07
CA LEU A 495 -4.37 20.77 2.78
C LEU A 495 -4.29 19.27 2.45
N VAL A 496 -3.11 18.65 2.56
CA VAL A 496 -2.96 17.20 2.31
C VAL A 496 -3.80 16.37 3.29
N LEU A 497 -3.82 16.73 4.58
CA LEU A 497 -4.64 16.02 5.59
C LEU A 497 -6.13 16.13 5.30
N VAL A 498 -6.64 17.33 5.04
CA VAL A 498 -8.05 17.54 4.69
C VAL A 498 -8.41 16.79 3.42
N GLY A 499 -7.52 16.83 2.41
CA GLY A 499 -7.67 16.04 1.20
C GLY A 499 -7.83 14.56 1.50
N ILE A 500 -6.89 13.97 2.25
CA ILE A 500 -6.93 12.54 2.63
C ILE A 500 -8.23 12.20 3.35
N VAL A 501 -8.65 13.02 4.32
CA VAL A 501 -9.90 12.80 5.08
C VAL A 501 -11.11 12.81 4.14
N LEU A 502 -11.24 13.82 3.27
CA LEU A 502 -12.35 13.89 2.32
C LEU A 502 -12.35 12.73 1.32
N GLY A 503 -11.17 12.36 0.80
CA GLY A 503 -11.00 11.22 -0.09
C GLY A 503 -11.37 9.89 0.59
N SER A 504 -10.96 9.70 1.84
CA SER A 504 -11.33 8.53 2.64
C SER A 504 -12.84 8.47 2.88
N ILE A 505 -13.48 9.57 3.27
CA ILE A 505 -14.94 9.62 3.45
C ILE A 505 -15.65 9.28 2.13
N ALA A 506 -15.22 9.88 1.03
CA ALA A 506 -15.78 9.64 -0.30
C ALA A 506 -15.67 8.18 -0.72
N LEU A 507 -14.49 7.56 -0.50
CA LEU A 507 -14.25 6.14 -0.77
C LEU A 507 -15.11 5.26 0.14
N THR A 508 -15.15 5.54 1.45
CA THR A 508 -15.94 4.79 2.42
C THR A 508 -17.43 4.83 2.08
N VAL A 509 -17.97 5.99 1.71
CA VAL A 509 -19.37 6.12 1.26
C VAL A 509 -19.61 5.28 0.00
N ARG A 510 -18.69 5.31 -0.97
CA ARG A 510 -18.80 4.49 -2.18
C ARG A 510 -18.80 2.99 -1.89
N LEU A 511 -17.97 2.57 -0.94
CA LEU A 511 -17.83 1.16 -0.58
C LEU A 511 -19.00 0.68 0.28
N LEU A 512 -19.33 1.37 1.38
CA LEU A 512 -20.35 0.93 2.32
C LEU A 512 -21.74 0.91 1.69
N PHE A 513 -22.14 1.98 0.98
CA PHE A 513 -23.49 2.09 0.41
C PHE A 513 -23.61 1.45 -0.98
N SER A 514 -23.05 0.25 -1.13
CA SER A 514 -23.08 -0.54 -2.37
C SER A 514 -23.61 -1.93 -2.11
N ASP A 515 -23.73 -2.76 -3.15
CA ASP A 515 -24.19 -4.15 -3.04
C ASP A 515 -23.21 -5.09 -2.28
N GLY A 516 -22.12 -4.54 -1.71
CA GLY A 516 -21.14 -5.29 -0.94
C GLY A 516 -21.65 -5.69 0.45
N VAL A 517 -21.41 -6.94 0.84
CA VAL A 517 -21.68 -7.44 2.20
C VAL A 517 -20.44 -7.24 3.06
N PHE A 518 -20.49 -6.31 4.02
CA PHE A 518 -19.38 -6.02 4.93
C PHE A 518 -19.52 -6.81 6.23
N ARG A 519 -18.57 -7.71 6.46
CA ARG A 519 -18.55 -8.55 7.65
C ARG A 519 -18.08 -7.78 8.89
N MET A 520 -18.61 -8.18 10.04
CA MET A 520 -18.27 -7.62 11.35
C MET A 520 -16.76 -7.71 11.66
N SER A 521 -16.10 -8.73 11.09
CA SER A 521 -14.64 -8.91 11.13
C SER A 521 -13.87 -7.66 10.70
N VAL A 522 -14.32 -6.95 9.66
CA VAL A 522 -13.66 -5.73 9.14
C VAL A 522 -13.69 -4.61 10.19
N PHE A 523 -14.80 -4.46 10.90
CA PHE A 523 -14.94 -3.43 11.94
C PHE A 523 -14.07 -3.75 13.14
N TRP A 524 -14.02 -5.01 13.59
CA TRP A 524 -13.12 -5.44 14.64
C TRP A 524 -11.66 -5.26 14.27
N TRP A 525 -11.29 -5.58 13.03
CA TRP A 525 -9.95 -5.33 12.54
C TRP A 525 -9.57 -3.85 12.61
N LEU A 526 -10.42 -2.94 12.10
CA LEU A 526 -10.17 -1.50 12.20
C LEU A 526 -10.08 -1.03 13.66
N PHE A 527 -10.96 -1.53 14.53
CA PHE A 527 -10.95 -1.23 15.96
C PHE A 527 -9.63 -1.63 16.62
N PHE A 528 -9.16 -2.87 16.42
CA PHE A 528 -7.90 -3.33 16.99
C PHE A 528 -6.69 -2.62 16.37
N THR A 529 -6.71 -2.28 15.09
CA THR A 529 -5.67 -1.46 14.46
C THR A 529 -5.59 -0.08 15.11
N VAL A 530 -6.72 0.58 15.37
CA VAL A 530 -6.78 1.89 16.03
C VAL A 530 -6.26 1.79 17.47
N ILE A 531 -6.72 0.79 18.24
CA ILE A 531 -6.25 0.57 19.61
C ILE A 531 -4.76 0.27 19.65
N GLY A 532 -4.27 -0.66 18.82
CA GLY A 532 -2.87 -1.02 18.77
C GLY A 532 -1.99 0.16 18.36
N ALA A 533 -2.43 0.98 17.40
CA ALA A 533 -1.74 2.21 17.01
C ALA A 533 -1.72 3.24 18.16
N PHE A 534 -2.83 3.41 18.88
CA PHE A 534 -2.91 4.28 20.05
C PHE A 534 -1.98 3.81 21.17
N VAL A 535 -2.02 2.52 21.53
CA VAL A 535 -1.14 1.92 22.54
C VAL A 535 0.32 2.12 22.15
N LEU A 536 0.70 1.82 20.92
CA LEU A 536 2.08 1.91 20.47
C LEU A 536 2.61 3.35 20.40
N THR A 537 1.79 4.32 19.98
CA THR A 537 2.26 5.69 19.66
C THR A 537 1.90 6.75 20.70
N LYS A 538 0.87 6.53 21.52
CA LYS A 538 0.32 7.53 22.46
C LYS A 538 0.43 7.14 23.93
N THR A 539 0.89 5.93 24.26
CA THR A 539 0.98 5.49 25.66
C THR A 539 2.42 5.24 26.10
N LYS A 540 2.65 5.30 27.43
CA LYS A 540 3.94 4.92 28.04
C LYS A 540 4.30 3.46 27.74
N TYR A 541 3.30 2.59 27.65
CA TYR A 541 3.49 1.17 27.34
C TYR A 541 4.10 0.99 25.95
N GLY A 542 3.71 1.79 24.95
CA GLY A 542 4.34 1.80 23.62
C GLY A 542 5.84 2.09 23.65
N ASN A 543 6.25 3.10 24.44
CA ASN A 543 7.68 3.40 24.63
C ASN A 543 8.42 2.23 25.29
N TRP A 544 7.79 1.53 26.22
CA TRP A 544 8.37 0.33 26.83
C TRP A 544 8.53 -0.82 25.83
N ILE A 545 7.56 -1.05 24.95
CA ILE A 545 7.68 -2.06 23.88
C ILE A 545 8.90 -1.77 23.00
N PHE A 546 9.04 -0.53 22.51
CA PHE A 546 10.20 -0.15 21.68
C PHE A 546 11.53 -0.27 22.43
N ALA A 547 11.58 0.17 23.69
CA ALA A 547 12.79 0.11 24.49
C ALA A 547 13.25 -1.34 24.72
N VAL A 548 12.32 -2.21 25.13
CA VAL A 548 12.58 -3.62 25.43
C VAL A 548 13.01 -4.39 24.17
N GLY A 549 12.39 -4.11 23.03
CA GLY A 549 12.77 -4.75 21.77
C GLY A 549 14.07 -4.24 21.17
N GLY A 550 14.48 -3.00 21.47
CA GLY A 550 15.78 -2.47 21.06
C GLY A 550 16.92 -3.06 21.89
N ASN A 551 16.81 -2.99 23.22
CA ASN A 551 17.73 -3.63 24.15
C ASN A 551 17.06 -3.86 25.51
N LYS A 552 16.80 -5.13 25.83
CA LYS A 552 16.12 -5.54 27.07
C LYS A 552 16.87 -5.10 28.33
N ASP A 553 18.20 -5.21 28.34
CA ASP A 553 19.00 -4.92 29.53
C ASP A 553 19.13 -3.42 29.77
N ALA A 554 19.28 -2.63 28.71
CA ALA A 554 19.25 -1.16 28.80
C ALA A 554 17.87 -0.64 29.22
N ALA A 555 16.78 -1.26 28.75
CA ALA A 555 15.42 -0.93 29.18
C ALA A 555 15.22 -1.22 30.68
N ARG A 556 15.71 -2.36 31.17
CA ARG A 556 15.67 -2.69 32.61
C ARG A 556 16.48 -1.70 33.44
N ALA A 557 17.68 -1.30 32.98
CA ALA A 557 18.53 -0.33 33.66
C ALA A 557 17.86 1.05 33.80
N THR A 558 16.92 1.39 32.92
CA THR A 558 16.13 2.64 32.96
C THR A 558 14.78 2.50 33.69
N GLY A 559 14.55 1.38 34.38
CA GLY A 559 13.36 1.14 35.20
C GLY A 559 12.14 0.59 34.45
N VAL A 560 12.30 0.17 33.18
CA VAL A 560 11.20 -0.45 32.42
C VAL A 560 10.99 -1.89 32.91
N PRO A 561 9.75 -2.31 33.24
CA PRO A 561 9.45 -3.67 33.68
C PRO A 561 9.45 -4.65 32.48
N ALA A 562 10.63 -4.90 31.90
CA ALA A 562 10.80 -5.57 30.61
C ALA A 562 10.15 -6.97 30.56
N ASP A 563 10.23 -7.74 31.65
CA ASP A 563 9.64 -9.07 31.71
C ASP A 563 8.12 -9.02 31.64
N LYS A 564 7.50 -8.13 32.42
CA LYS A 564 6.04 -7.94 32.39
C LYS A 564 5.59 -7.55 30.99
N VAL A 565 6.28 -6.62 30.34
CA VAL A 565 5.99 -6.17 28.97
C VAL A 565 6.02 -7.34 27.99
N LYS A 566 7.06 -8.19 28.03
CA LYS A 566 7.14 -9.37 27.15
C LYS A 566 6.00 -10.36 27.44
N THR A 567 5.75 -10.68 28.71
CA THR A 567 4.65 -11.60 29.08
C THR A 567 3.29 -11.08 28.64
N THR A 568 2.99 -9.80 28.82
CA THR A 568 1.71 -9.23 28.39
C THR A 568 1.54 -9.20 26.87
N LEU A 569 2.62 -9.09 26.10
CA LEU A 569 2.58 -9.22 24.64
C LEU A 569 2.24 -10.66 24.18
N PHE A 570 2.79 -11.69 24.83
CA PHE A 570 2.40 -13.09 24.56
C PHE A 570 0.95 -13.38 24.96
N VAL A 571 0.51 -12.89 26.12
CA VAL A 571 -0.90 -12.97 26.55
C VAL A 571 -1.81 -12.30 25.52
N ALA A 572 -1.50 -11.08 25.09
CA ALA A 572 -2.29 -10.38 24.08
C ALA A 572 -2.37 -11.15 22.76
N THR A 573 -1.26 -11.77 22.33
CA THR A 573 -1.20 -12.57 21.09
C THR A 573 -2.12 -13.78 21.18
N SER A 574 -2.08 -14.52 22.29
CA SER A 574 -2.95 -15.67 22.50
C SER A 574 -4.43 -15.28 22.61
N LEU A 575 -4.74 -14.17 23.29
CA LEU A 575 -6.11 -13.64 23.39
C LEU A 575 -6.66 -13.21 22.03
N MET A 576 -5.84 -12.63 21.15
CA MET A 576 -6.29 -12.35 19.78
C MET A 576 -6.47 -13.61 18.94
N GLY A 577 -5.63 -14.63 19.14
CA GLY A 577 -5.87 -15.95 18.57
C GLY A 577 -7.25 -16.48 18.98
N ALA A 578 -7.59 -16.37 20.27
CA ALA A 578 -8.91 -16.76 20.77
C ALA A 578 -10.05 -15.94 20.17
N PHE A 579 -9.86 -14.63 20.03
CA PHE A 579 -10.82 -13.74 19.40
C PHE A 579 -11.09 -14.12 17.93
N VAL A 580 -10.03 -14.34 17.14
CA VAL A 580 -10.15 -14.74 15.74
C VAL A 580 -10.76 -16.14 15.62
N GLY A 581 -10.42 -17.07 16.51
CA GLY A 581 -11.02 -18.39 16.59
C GLY A 581 -12.53 -18.36 16.85
N ALA A 582 -12.97 -17.58 17.84
CA ALA A 582 -14.37 -17.36 18.15
C ALA A 582 -15.11 -16.70 16.96
N MET A 583 -14.47 -15.73 16.31
CA MET A 583 -15.00 -15.06 15.12
C MET A 583 -15.20 -16.03 13.95
N ILE A 584 -14.23 -16.89 13.66
CA ILE A 584 -14.34 -17.92 12.61
C ILE A 584 -15.46 -18.91 12.95
N LEU A 585 -15.53 -19.36 14.20
CA LEU A 585 -16.59 -20.29 14.65
C LEU A 585 -17.98 -19.69 14.48
N MET A 586 -18.21 -18.45 14.93
CA MET A 586 -19.50 -17.78 14.82
C MET A 586 -19.90 -17.51 13.37
N ARG A 587 -18.91 -17.26 12.50
CA ARG A 587 -19.11 -17.05 11.07
C ARG A 587 -19.49 -18.33 10.33
N LEU A 588 -18.72 -19.41 10.53
CA LEU A 588 -18.86 -20.63 9.73
C LEU A 588 -19.76 -21.69 10.38
N ASN A 589 -20.25 -21.43 11.60
CA ASN A 589 -20.95 -22.42 12.45
C ASN A 589 -20.17 -23.73 12.63
N SER A 590 -18.86 -23.68 12.40
CA SER A 590 -17.98 -24.84 12.41
C SER A 590 -16.53 -24.40 12.54
N VAL A 591 -15.69 -25.28 13.07
CA VAL A 591 -14.25 -25.08 13.23
C VAL A 591 -13.52 -26.40 13.15
N GLN A 592 -12.36 -26.39 12.49
CA GLN A 592 -11.49 -27.55 12.36
C GLN A 592 -10.34 -27.48 13.37
N ALA A 593 -9.89 -28.64 13.86
CA ALA A 593 -8.80 -28.73 14.82
C ALA A 593 -7.45 -28.19 14.28
N GLN A 594 -7.25 -28.25 12.97
CA GLN A 594 -6.08 -27.71 12.29
C GLN A 594 -6.27 -26.24 11.84
N GLN A 595 -7.37 -25.58 12.21
CA GLN A 595 -7.60 -24.19 11.87
C GLN A 595 -6.47 -23.32 12.45
N GLY A 596 -5.84 -22.51 11.60
CA GLY A 596 -4.71 -21.68 12.00
C GLY A 596 -3.34 -22.30 11.74
N ASP A 597 -3.24 -23.59 11.37
CA ASP A 597 -1.98 -24.22 11.00
C ASP A 597 -1.35 -23.50 9.78
N GLY A 598 -0.12 -23.02 9.93
CA GLY A 598 0.59 -22.26 8.91
C GLY A 598 0.19 -20.78 8.83
N GLN A 599 -0.89 -20.36 9.50
CA GLN A 599 -1.30 -18.95 9.54
C GLN A 599 -0.38 -18.12 10.44
N GLU A 600 0.33 -18.75 11.39
CA GLU A 600 1.37 -18.10 12.20
C GLU A 600 2.43 -17.42 11.34
N PHE A 601 2.87 -18.07 10.26
CA PHE A 601 3.82 -17.50 9.31
C PHE A 601 3.16 -16.37 8.52
N GLU A 602 1.89 -16.49 8.15
CA GLU A 602 1.18 -15.43 7.44
C GLU A 602 1.04 -14.16 8.29
N TYR A 603 0.79 -14.28 9.60
CA TYR A 603 0.70 -13.15 10.51
C TYR A 603 2.05 -12.42 10.64
N ILE A 604 3.15 -13.18 10.75
CA ILE A 604 4.51 -12.64 10.78
C ILE A 604 4.83 -11.97 9.43
N ILE A 605 4.52 -12.62 8.31
CA ILE A 605 4.70 -12.08 6.96
C ILE A 605 3.93 -10.77 6.80
N ALA A 606 2.67 -10.70 7.23
CA ALA A 606 1.88 -9.47 7.20
C ALA A 606 2.56 -8.34 8.00
N ALA A 607 3.04 -8.63 9.21
CA ALA A 607 3.76 -7.65 10.01
C ALA A 607 5.08 -7.19 9.35
N VAL A 608 5.85 -8.12 8.76
CA VAL A 608 7.12 -7.85 8.08
C VAL A 608 6.92 -7.04 6.78
N VAL A 609 5.95 -7.42 5.95
CA VAL A 609 5.53 -6.65 4.75
C VAL A 609 5.10 -5.25 5.17
N GLY A 610 4.43 -5.16 6.32
CA GLY A 610 4.05 -3.91 6.99
C GLY A 610 5.21 -3.06 7.53
N GLY A 611 6.46 -3.55 7.47
CA GLY A 611 7.66 -2.81 7.86
C GLY A 611 8.12 -3.02 9.30
N ASN A 612 7.62 -4.05 10.00
CA ASN A 612 8.08 -4.42 11.34
C ASN A 612 9.38 -5.24 11.28
N LEU A 613 10.33 -4.96 12.18
CA LEU A 613 11.58 -5.73 12.25
C LEU A 613 11.44 -6.99 13.08
N MET A 614 12.06 -8.04 12.57
CA MET A 614 12.26 -9.30 13.27
C MET A 614 13.23 -9.17 14.46
N THR A 615 14.11 -8.17 14.46
CA THR A 615 15.08 -7.94 15.54
C THR A 615 14.51 -7.17 16.74
N GLY A 616 13.28 -6.64 16.64
CA GLY A 616 12.72 -5.74 17.65
C GLY A 616 13.15 -4.27 17.53
N GLY A 617 12.50 -3.42 18.33
CA GLY A 617 12.81 -2.00 18.48
C GLY A 617 12.34 -1.09 17.36
N TYR A 618 11.69 -1.61 16.31
CA TYR A 618 11.20 -0.83 15.19
C TYR A 618 10.01 -1.48 14.48
N GLY A 619 8.97 -0.68 14.21
CA GLY A 619 7.80 -1.14 13.46
C GLY A 619 6.60 -0.22 13.58
N SER A 620 5.49 -0.65 12.98
CA SER A 620 4.18 -0.02 13.11
C SER A 620 3.05 -1.06 13.02
N VAL A 621 2.06 -0.88 13.90
CA VAL A 621 0.79 -1.60 13.88
C VAL A 621 -0.03 -1.28 12.64
N ILE A 622 -0.11 0.00 12.24
CA ILE A 622 -0.82 0.40 11.02
C ILE A 622 -0.14 -0.21 9.80
N GLY A 623 1.20 -0.24 9.80
CA GLY A 623 1.98 -0.94 8.79
C GLY A 623 1.61 -2.42 8.69
N ALA A 624 1.56 -3.13 9.82
CA ALA A 624 1.18 -4.54 9.87
C ALA A 624 -0.24 -4.80 9.33
N SER A 625 -1.19 -3.93 9.69
CA SER A 625 -2.55 -3.95 9.16
C SER A 625 -2.55 -3.80 7.63
N LEU A 626 -1.79 -2.86 7.08
CA LEU A 626 -1.64 -2.69 5.63
C LEU A 626 -0.93 -3.89 4.98
N GLY A 627 -0.01 -4.54 5.68
CA GLY A 627 0.60 -5.80 5.24
C GLY A 627 -0.41 -6.93 5.12
N ALA A 628 -1.32 -7.09 6.08
CA ALA A 628 -2.43 -8.05 5.99
C ALA A 628 -3.36 -7.75 4.80
N LEU A 629 -3.61 -6.47 4.52
CA LEU A 629 -4.36 -6.04 3.34
C LEU A 629 -3.63 -6.41 2.03
N ILE A 630 -2.32 -6.20 1.95
CA ILE A 630 -1.50 -6.62 0.79
C ILE A 630 -1.64 -8.13 0.55
N MET A 631 -1.53 -8.92 1.62
CA MET A 631 -1.67 -10.38 1.53
C MET A 631 -3.06 -10.79 1.04
N ALA A 632 -4.12 -10.17 1.54
CA ALA A 632 -5.49 -10.49 1.14
C ALA A 632 -5.82 -10.07 -0.30
N ILE A 633 -5.38 -8.87 -0.71
CA ILE A 633 -5.47 -8.39 -2.10
C ILE A 633 -4.78 -9.40 -3.02
N SER A 634 -3.61 -9.92 -2.62
CA SER A 634 -2.87 -10.92 -3.37
C SER A 634 -3.62 -12.25 -3.49
N LYS A 635 -4.14 -12.75 -2.36
CA LYS A 635 -4.88 -14.02 -2.30
C LYS A 635 -6.15 -14.02 -3.14
N ASN A 636 -6.88 -12.91 -3.17
CA ASN A 636 -8.11 -12.79 -3.95
C ASN A 636 -7.88 -12.26 -5.38
N GLY A 637 -6.77 -11.53 -5.59
CA GLY A 637 -6.42 -10.93 -6.87
C GLY A 637 -6.05 -11.97 -7.93
N ILE A 638 -5.28 -13.00 -7.56
CA ILE A 638 -4.87 -14.07 -8.48
C ILE A 638 -6.09 -14.82 -9.05
N PRO A 639 -7.05 -15.31 -8.22
CA PRO A 639 -8.31 -15.85 -8.72
C PRO A 639 -9.11 -14.87 -9.58
N ALA A 640 -9.18 -13.59 -9.17
CA ALA A 640 -9.96 -12.57 -9.87
C ALA A 640 -9.38 -12.21 -11.25
N ALA A 641 -8.07 -12.35 -11.42
CA ALA A 641 -7.39 -12.23 -12.69
C ALA A 641 -7.45 -13.52 -13.55
N ARG A 642 -8.13 -14.57 -13.06
CA ARG A 642 -8.25 -15.90 -13.68
C ARG A 642 -6.90 -16.58 -13.95
N TRP A 643 -5.92 -16.33 -13.09
CA TRP A 643 -4.60 -16.95 -13.22
C TRP A 643 -4.56 -18.32 -12.56
N ASN A 644 -3.60 -19.14 -12.99
CA ASN A 644 -3.32 -20.40 -12.31
C ASN A 644 -2.97 -20.12 -10.83
N GLN A 645 -3.75 -20.70 -9.93
CA GLN A 645 -3.61 -20.54 -8.48
C GLN A 645 -2.51 -21.40 -7.86
N ASP A 646 -1.94 -22.35 -8.61
CA ASP A 646 -0.86 -23.23 -8.14
C ASP A 646 0.39 -22.41 -7.77
N GLY A 647 0.66 -21.34 -8.51
CA GLY A 647 1.77 -20.43 -8.28
C GLY A 647 1.57 -19.41 -7.14
N ARG A 648 0.42 -19.39 -6.45
CA ARG A 648 0.09 -18.32 -5.48
C ARG A 648 1.16 -18.08 -4.40
N PHE A 649 1.83 -19.15 -3.96
CA PHE A 649 2.86 -19.07 -2.92
C PHE A 649 4.15 -18.45 -3.42
N ILE A 650 4.51 -18.66 -4.69
CA ILE A 650 5.67 -18.00 -5.30
C ILE A 650 5.40 -16.50 -5.39
N PHE A 651 4.17 -16.09 -5.73
CA PHE A 651 3.80 -14.67 -5.82
C PHE A 651 3.88 -14.01 -4.46
N LEU A 652 3.26 -14.64 -3.45
CA LEU A 652 3.29 -14.16 -2.07
C LEU A 652 4.73 -14.05 -1.54
N GLY A 653 5.56 -15.06 -1.80
CA GLY A 653 6.97 -15.08 -1.41
C GLY A 653 7.80 -13.98 -2.09
N ALA A 654 7.58 -13.75 -3.38
CA ALA A 654 8.31 -12.72 -4.11
C ALA A 654 7.87 -11.29 -3.73
N VAL A 655 6.57 -11.05 -3.53
CA VAL A 655 6.06 -9.77 -2.99
C VAL A 655 6.64 -9.50 -1.61
N LEU A 656 6.72 -10.52 -0.74
CA LEU A 656 7.38 -10.40 0.56
C LEU A 656 8.86 -10.03 0.42
N LEU A 657 9.63 -10.78 -0.39
CA LEU A 657 11.06 -10.53 -0.56
C LEU A 657 11.33 -9.12 -1.09
N VAL A 658 10.59 -8.69 -2.12
CA VAL A 658 10.69 -7.33 -2.67
C VAL A 658 10.35 -6.30 -1.60
N SER A 659 9.23 -6.48 -0.88
CA SER A 659 8.79 -5.55 0.16
C SER A 659 9.84 -5.40 1.26
N VAL A 660 10.44 -6.52 1.70
CA VAL A 660 11.50 -6.53 2.72
C VAL A 660 12.77 -5.85 2.22
N LEU A 661 13.22 -6.15 1.00
CA LEU A 661 14.41 -5.54 0.42
C LEU A 661 14.25 -4.02 0.25
N VAL A 662 13.08 -3.59 -0.24
CA VAL A 662 12.75 -2.16 -0.37
C VAL A 662 12.69 -1.50 1.00
N ASN A 663 11.99 -2.08 1.97
CA ASN A 663 11.89 -1.54 3.33
C ASN A 663 13.28 -1.43 4.00
N ASN A 664 14.13 -2.45 3.84
CA ASN A 664 15.47 -2.48 4.40
C ASN A 664 16.38 -1.40 3.75
N TYR A 665 16.30 -1.24 2.43
CA TYR A 665 17.05 -0.21 1.70
C TYR A 665 16.61 1.20 2.09
N VAL A 666 15.29 1.47 2.10
CA VAL A 666 14.72 2.76 2.50
C VAL A 666 15.16 3.10 3.93
N ARG A 667 15.14 2.12 4.84
CA ARG A 667 15.61 2.28 6.23
C ARG A 667 17.10 2.60 6.31
N LYS A 668 17.96 1.82 5.64
CA LYS A 668 19.42 2.03 5.67
C LYS A 668 19.76 3.45 5.22
N LYS A 669 19.12 3.92 4.14
CA LYS A 669 19.27 5.28 3.63
C LYS A 669 18.71 6.36 4.55
N ALA A 670 17.66 6.04 5.32
CA ALA A 670 17.12 6.95 6.33
C ALA A 670 18.03 7.07 7.57
N ASN A 671 18.71 5.98 7.95
CA ASN A 671 19.67 5.92 9.04
C ASN A 671 21.01 6.55 8.67
N GLU A 672 21.51 6.38 7.45
CA GLU A 672 22.71 7.08 6.92
C GLU A 672 22.54 8.61 6.87
N GLN A 673 21.29 9.10 6.98
CA GLN A 673 20.95 10.52 7.03
C GLN A 673 20.68 11.04 8.46
N ARG A 674 20.65 10.15 9.45
CA ARG A 674 20.69 10.51 10.89
C ARG A 674 22.15 10.68 11.27
#